data_AF-A0A197SPQ9-F1
#
_entry.id   AF-A0A197SPQ9-F1
#
_cell.length_a   1.000
_cell.length_b   1.000
_cell.length_c   1.000
_cell.angle_alpha   90.00
_cell.angle_beta   90.00
_cell.angle_gamma   90.00
#
_symmetry.space_group_name_H-M   'P 1'
#
loop_
_entity.id
_entity.type
_entity.pdbx_description
1 polymer ?
#
loop_
_entity_poly.entity_id
_entity_poly.type
_entity_poly.pdbx_seq_one_letter_code
_entity_poly.pdbx_strand_id
1 'polypeptide(L)'
;MKAIRRFTVRPVLPEPLRPLSELARNLRWSWHPETRELFQSVDPEGWRAAGEDPVRLLGSVSAARLAALAEDRRFVRALTACADDLADYLGGRRWYQQQPEGLPGAIAYFSPEFGITAALPQYSGGLGILAGDHLKSASDLGVPLIGVGLLYRHGYFRQSLSRDGWQQEHYPVLDPNELPLALLREADGEPARISLHLPGGRALHAVVWIARVGRVPLLMLDSDVEENGPGERDVTDRLYGGGSEHRLLQEMLLGIGGVRAVRAYCRITGHPAPEVFHTNEGHAGFLGLERIRELAGEGLEFDAALESVRAGTVFTTHTPVPAGIDRFDRELVAHHLGDDGELPGVDVSKILQLGMETYPGGEPNLFNMAVMGLRLAQRANGVSTLHGEVSREMFAGLWPGFDPSEVPITSVTNGVHAPTWVAPEVFRLGARQIGAGRAEDALAVGGSPRWDAVADIPDTEIWELRRELREQLVLEVRERLYASWRTRGAGTAELGWVDGVLDPDILTIGFARRVPSYKRLTLMLRDRDRLMELLLHPTRPVQIVVAGKAHPADDSGKRLVQELVRFADDPRVRHRIVFLPDYGMAMAKKLYPGCDVWLNNPLRPLEACGTSGMKAALNGCLNLSVLDGWWDEWFEPDFGWAIPTADGSATDEDRRDQLEATALYDLIEDRVAPRFYDRGAGGLPGRWIEMVRETLASLGPKVLAGRMVREYVERLYAPAALAHRELAPDTARELAAWKARVRAAWPQVAVDHVEAVAATAVNGHAELGSTLALRVRAGLGGLQPDDVEVQAVAGRVDAADTLAEARTVALKPAGGPDLEGRWVYEGPLALDRTGPYGYTVRVLPAHRLLADGADLGLVALPTEATGEGAGVLMR
;
A
#
# COMPACT_ATOMS: atom_id res chain seq x y z
N MET A 1 20.73 36.83 -15.23
CA MET A 1 20.74 36.15 -16.55
C MET A 1 20.07 34.78 -16.39
N LYS A 2 19.24 34.34 -17.35
CA LYS A 2 18.63 32.99 -17.37
C LYS A 2 19.32 32.15 -18.46
N ALA A 3 19.52 30.86 -18.22
CA ALA A 3 20.12 29.96 -19.21
C ALA A 3 19.18 29.79 -20.42
N ILE A 4 19.71 29.86 -21.64
CA ILE A 4 18.98 29.62 -22.90
C ILE A 4 18.74 28.11 -23.11
N ARG A 5 19.68 27.27 -22.68
CA ARG A 5 19.59 25.81 -22.73
C ARG A 5 20.39 25.23 -21.57
N ARG A 6 19.85 24.22 -20.87
CA ARG A 6 20.58 23.42 -19.87
C ARG A 6 21.13 22.18 -20.57
N PHE A 7 22.37 21.82 -20.30
CA PHE A 7 22.99 20.57 -20.73
C PHE A 7 23.89 20.08 -19.60
N THR A 8 23.86 18.78 -19.32
CA THR A 8 24.65 18.17 -18.24
C THR A 8 26.02 17.75 -18.78
N VAL A 9 27.09 18.33 -18.26
CA VAL A 9 28.47 17.87 -18.55
C VAL A 9 28.83 16.85 -17.48
N ARG A 10 28.97 15.58 -17.86
CA ARG A 10 29.39 14.51 -16.94
C ARG A 10 30.91 14.39 -16.95
N PRO A 11 31.58 14.31 -15.79
CA PRO A 11 33.01 14.05 -15.77
C PRO A 11 33.28 12.65 -16.33
N VAL A 12 34.29 12.54 -17.20
CA VAL A 12 34.81 11.23 -17.60
C VAL A 12 35.54 10.65 -16.39
N LEU A 13 34.95 9.64 -15.77
CA LEU A 13 35.58 8.94 -14.65
C LEU A 13 36.88 8.28 -15.12
N PRO A 14 38.00 8.43 -14.39
CA PRO A 14 39.22 7.63 -14.62
C PRO A 14 38.89 6.14 -14.64
N GLU A 15 39.66 5.33 -15.39
CA GLU A 15 39.41 3.89 -15.53
C GLU A 15 39.13 3.19 -14.18
N PRO A 16 40.00 3.34 -13.16
CA PRO A 16 39.79 2.66 -11.87
C PRO A 16 38.49 3.05 -11.15
N LEU A 17 37.88 4.17 -11.53
CA LEU A 17 36.70 4.74 -10.89
C LEU A 17 35.40 4.51 -11.70
N ARG A 18 35.45 3.89 -12.88
CA ARG A 18 34.25 3.62 -13.68
C ARG A 18 33.10 2.93 -12.93
N PRO A 19 33.35 1.96 -12.01
CA PRO A 19 32.28 1.32 -11.25
C PRO A 19 31.42 2.28 -10.41
N LEU A 20 31.91 3.47 -10.06
CA LEU A 20 31.11 4.49 -9.36
C LEU A 20 29.87 4.89 -10.16
N SER A 21 29.94 4.91 -11.49
CA SER A 21 28.78 5.24 -12.33
C SER A 21 27.69 4.18 -12.26
N GLU A 22 28.06 2.91 -12.11
CA GLU A 22 27.09 1.81 -11.99
C GLU A 22 26.44 1.84 -10.60
N LEU A 23 27.26 1.93 -9.56
CA LEU A 23 26.80 2.03 -8.17
C LEU A 23 25.90 3.24 -7.96
N ALA A 24 26.18 4.39 -8.59
CA ALA A 24 25.36 5.59 -8.44
C ALA A 24 23.98 5.46 -9.11
N ARG A 25 23.87 4.68 -10.19
CA ARG A 25 22.63 4.50 -10.96
C ARG A 25 21.77 3.34 -10.48
N ASN A 26 22.31 2.40 -9.71
CA ASN A 26 21.52 1.37 -9.06
C ASN A 26 21.08 1.85 -7.67
N LEU A 27 19.79 2.11 -7.49
CA LEU A 27 19.22 2.66 -6.26
C LEU A 27 19.42 1.80 -5.01
N ARG A 28 19.95 0.57 -5.12
CA ARG A 28 20.35 -0.25 -3.96
C ARG A 28 21.29 0.50 -3.01
N TRP A 29 22.11 1.43 -3.51
CA TRP A 29 22.90 2.31 -2.65
C TRP A 29 22.06 2.98 -1.55
N SER A 30 20.76 3.23 -1.76
CA SER A 30 19.93 3.95 -0.79
C SER A 30 19.53 3.13 0.44
N TRP A 31 19.72 1.80 0.41
CA TRP A 31 19.51 0.86 1.54
C TRP A 31 20.69 -0.10 1.75
N HIS A 32 21.84 0.13 1.11
CA HIS A 32 23.08 -0.62 1.32
C HIS A 32 24.15 0.28 1.99
N PRO A 33 24.40 0.11 3.30
CA PRO A 33 25.27 1.00 4.08
C PRO A 33 26.67 1.22 3.48
N GLU A 34 27.34 0.15 3.07
CA GLU A 34 28.72 0.15 2.59
C GLU A 34 28.86 1.01 1.31
N THR A 35 27.86 0.95 0.42
CA THR A 35 27.86 1.79 -0.79
C THR A 35 27.62 3.26 -0.45
N ARG A 36 26.81 3.58 0.58
CA ARG A 36 26.62 4.98 1.04
C ARG A 36 27.90 5.53 1.65
N GLU A 37 28.57 4.75 2.49
CA GLU A 37 29.85 5.11 3.11
C GLU A 37 30.93 5.35 2.03
N LEU A 38 30.95 4.50 0.99
CA LEU A 38 31.82 4.70 -0.17
C LEU A 38 31.57 6.07 -0.82
N PHE A 39 30.31 6.43 -1.14
CA PHE A 39 29.99 7.73 -1.73
C PHE A 39 30.31 8.90 -0.79
N GLN A 40 30.01 8.78 0.50
CA GLN A 40 30.36 9.79 1.49
C GLN A 40 31.88 10.03 1.56
N SER A 41 32.69 8.98 1.39
CA SER A 41 34.16 9.09 1.41
C SER A 41 34.77 9.80 0.18
N VAL A 42 34.02 9.90 -0.93
CA VAL A 42 34.45 10.63 -2.13
C VAL A 42 34.67 12.11 -1.79
N ASP A 43 33.67 12.74 -1.19
CA ASP A 43 33.71 14.13 -0.71
C ASP A 43 32.63 14.32 0.38
N PRO A 44 33.00 14.29 1.68
CA PRO A 44 32.03 14.38 2.78
C PRO A 44 31.24 15.70 2.85
N GLU A 45 31.82 16.81 2.38
CA GLU A 45 31.12 18.11 2.30
C GLU A 45 30.23 18.15 1.06
N GLY A 46 30.76 17.72 -0.09
CA GLY A 46 30.02 17.58 -1.34
C GLY A 46 28.82 16.63 -1.22
N TRP A 47 28.94 15.54 -0.46
CA TRP A 47 27.87 14.57 -0.21
C TRP A 47 26.67 15.20 0.49
N ARG A 48 26.92 15.99 1.54
CA ARG A 48 25.89 16.73 2.27
C ARG A 48 25.26 17.80 1.37
N ALA A 49 26.08 18.56 0.65
CA ALA A 49 25.60 19.59 -0.28
C ALA A 49 24.77 19.01 -1.45
N ALA A 50 25.09 17.79 -1.90
CA ALA A 50 24.35 17.06 -2.93
C ALA A 50 23.01 16.48 -2.42
N GLY A 51 22.73 16.56 -1.12
CA GLY A 51 21.54 15.98 -0.51
C GLY A 51 21.57 14.45 -0.47
N GLU A 52 22.77 13.87 -0.29
CA GLU A 52 23.01 12.42 -0.29
C GLU A 52 22.62 11.72 -1.61
N ASP A 53 22.78 12.42 -2.73
CA ASP A 53 22.55 11.91 -4.07
C ASP A 53 23.89 11.60 -4.78
N PRO A 54 24.21 10.32 -5.02
CA PRO A 54 25.44 9.94 -5.72
C PRO A 54 25.58 10.55 -7.12
N VAL A 55 24.49 10.73 -7.86
CA VAL A 55 24.54 11.27 -9.22
C VAL A 55 24.95 12.74 -9.19
N ARG A 56 24.34 13.51 -8.28
CA ARG A 56 24.68 14.93 -8.06
C ARG A 56 26.08 15.10 -7.50
N LEU A 57 26.48 14.26 -6.55
CA LEU A 57 27.84 14.23 -6.00
C LEU A 57 28.86 14.06 -7.12
N LEU A 58 28.71 13.02 -7.95
CA LEU A 58 29.65 12.78 -9.04
C LEU A 58 29.65 13.90 -10.09
N GLY A 59 28.55 14.63 -10.24
CA GLY A 59 28.47 15.82 -11.09
C GLY A 59 29.18 17.05 -10.54
N SER A 60 29.41 17.14 -9.22
CA SER A 60 30.02 18.31 -8.57
C SER A 60 31.48 18.11 -8.15
N VAL A 61 31.93 16.86 -8.01
CA VAL A 61 33.31 16.54 -7.59
C VAL A 61 34.32 16.95 -8.66
N SER A 62 35.39 17.62 -8.23
CA SER A 62 36.45 18.10 -9.13
C SER A 62 37.28 16.98 -9.76
N ALA A 63 37.78 17.20 -10.98
CA ALA A 63 38.65 16.25 -11.68
C ALA A 63 39.93 15.92 -10.89
N ALA A 64 40.50 16.89 -10.17
CA ALA A 64 41.68 16.67 -9.33
C ALA A 64 41.38 15.72 -8.16
N ARG A 65 40.19 15.83 -7.54
CA ARG A 65 39.76 14.90 -6.49
C ARG A 65 39.54 13.49 -7.04
N LEU A 66 38.92 13.36 -8.21
CA LEU A 66 38.75 12.06 -8.88
C LEU A 66 40.10 11.43 -9.23
N ALA A 67 41.08 12.20 -9.70
CA ALA A 67 42.43 11.71 -9.98
C ALA A 67 43.12 11.20 -8.70
N ALA A 68 43.02 11.94 -7.58
CA ALA A 68 43.57 11.52 -6.29
C ALA A 68 42.92 10.22 -5.77
N LEU A 69 41.59 10.09 -5.91
CA LEU A 69 40.88 8.87 -5.51
C LEU A 69 41.26 7.66 -6.38
N ALA A 70 41.56 7.88 -7.67
CA ALA A 70 42.01 6.81 -8.56
C ALA A 70 43.38 6.23 -8.17
N GLU A 71 44.23 7.00 -7.49
CA GLU A 71 45.53 6.57 -6.97
C GLU A 71 45.45 6.00 -5.54
N ASP A 72 44.36 6.25 -4.81
CA ASP A 72 44.14 5.72 -3.46
C ASP A 72 43.75 4.24 -3.49
N ARG A 73 44.72 3.38 -3.21
CA ARG A 73 44.54 1.92 -3.16
C ARG A 73 43.47 1.46 -2.16
N ARG A 74 43.23 2.19 -1.07
CA ARG A 74 42.19 1.81 -0.09
C ARG A 74 40.82 2.09 -0.66
N PHE A 75 40.63 3.27 -1.24
CA PHE A 75 39.37 3.64 -1.90
C PHE A 75 39.05 2.71 -3.06
N VAL A 76 40.01 2.44 -3.96
CA VAL A 76 39.80 1.56 -5.11
C VAL A 76 39.40 0.14 -4.67
N ARG A 77 40.01 -0.40 -3.60
CA ARG A 77 39.61 -1.71 -3.06
C ARG A 77 38.19 -1.72 -2.50
N ALA A 78 37.79 -0.68 -1.78
CA ALA A 78 36.42 -0.54 -1.28
C ALA A 78 35.42 -0.43 -2.43
N LEU A 79 35.77 0.33 -3.48
CA LEU A 79 34.97 0.45 -4.69
C LEU A 79 34.79 -0.90 -5.39
N THR A 80 35.87 -1.67 -5.58
CA THR A 80 35.79 -3.01 -6.17
C THR A 80 34.91 -3.93 -5.33
N ALA A 81 35.07 -3.94 -4.00
CA ALA A 81 34.24 -4.77 -3.13
C ALA A 81 32.74 -4.42 -3.23
N CYS A 82 32.37 -3.14 -3.27
CA CYS A 82 30.98 -2.73 -3.47
C CYS A 82 30.45 -3.10 -4.86
N ALA A 83 31.28 -3.03 -5.90
CA ALA A 83 30.89 -3.42 -7.26
C ALA A 83 30.67 -4.93 -7.38
N ASP A 84 31.57 -5.73 -6.81
CA ASP A 84 31.47 -7.19 -6.77
C ASP A 84 30.23 -7.63 -5.98
N ASP A 85 29.96 -7.01 -4.82
CA ASP A 85 28.76 -7.26 -4.02
C ASP A 85 27.47 -6.92 -4.79
N LEU A 86 27.45 -5.81 -5.54
CA LEU A 86 26.31 -5.49 -6.39
C LEU A 86 26.13 -6.55 -7.48
N ALA A 87 27.20 -7.01 -8.12
CA ALA A 87 27.13 -8.05 -9.15
C ALA A 87 26.58 -9.37 -8.59
N ASP A 88 27.07 -9.80 -7.42
CA ASP A 88 26.57 -10.97 -6.70
C ASP A 88 25.10 -10.79 -6.30
N TYR A 89 24.72 -9.58 -5.89
CA TYR A 89 23.34 -9.29 -5.52
C TYR A 89 22.37 -9.41 -6.71
N LEU A 90 22.78 -8.93 -7.88
CA LEU A 90 21.97 -8.94 -9.09
C LEU A 90 21.87 -10.35 -9.71
N GLY A 91 22.98 -11.08 -9.77
CA GLY A 91 23.07 -12.41 -10.40
C GLY A 91 22.74 -13.58 -9.47
N GLY A 92 22.81 -13.38 -8.16
CA GLY A 92 22.64 -14.43 -7.17
C GLY A 92 21.23 -15.03 -7.08
N ARG A 93 21.15 -16.28 -6.61
CA ARG A 93 19.88 -16.94 -6.27
C ARG A 93 19.36 -16.37 -4.95
N ARG A 94 18.11 -15.91 -4.94
CA ARG A 94 17.41 -15.40 -3.75
C ARG A 94 16.23 -16.32 -3.38
N TRP A 95 15.44 -15.92 -2.38
CA TRP A 95 14.29 -16.69 -1.90
C TRP A 95 13.38 -17.19 -3.04
N TYR A 96 13.06 -16.34 -4.01
CA TYR A 96 12.14 -16.66 -5.11
C TYR A 96 12.67 -17.80 -5.97
N GLN A 97 13.96 -17.80 -6.30
CA GLN A 97 14.59 -18.83 -7.14
C GLN A 97 14.68 -20.19 -6.42
N GLN A 98 14.46 -20.24 -5.11
CA GLN A 98 14.49 -21.47 -4.29
C GLN A 98 13.10 -22.10 -4.10
N GLN A 99 12.04 -21.43 -4.53
CA GLN A 99 10.67 -21.94 -4.39
C GLN A 99 10.35 -23.04 -5.42
N PRO A 100 9.32 -23.87 -5.15
CA PRO A 100 8.84 -24.87 -6.11
C PRO A 100 8.43 -24.27 -7.47
N GLU A 101 8.34 -25.12 -8.49
CA GLU A 101 7.80 -24.72 -9.80
C GLU A 101 6.34 -24.24 -9.70
N GLY A 102 5.94 -23.34 -10.60
CA GLY A 102 4.56 -22.82 -10.67
C GLY A 102 4.44 -21.31 -10.45
N LEU A 103 5.48 -20.65 -9.91
CA LEU A 103 5.54 -19.20 -9.77
C LEU A 103 5.55 -18.48 -11.14
N PRO A 104 5.12 -17.21 -11.22
CA PRO A 104 5.10 -16.45 -12.47
C PRO A 104 6.49 -16.18 -13.06
N GLY A 105 6.65 -16.25 -14.38
CA GLY A 105 7.90 -15.89 -15.05
C GLY A 105 8.28 -14.41 -14.87
N ALA A 106 7.28 -13.53 -14.81
CA ALA A 106 7.43 -12.12 -14.45
C ALA A 106 6.10 -11.51 -13.97
N ILE A 107 6.20 -10.42 -13.20
CA ILE A 107 5.06 -9.62 -12.72
C ILE A 107 5.24 -8.17 -13.16
N ALA A 108 4.16 -7.49 -13.58
CA ALA A 108 4.15 -6.04 -13.76
C ALA A 108 3.31 -5.38 -12.67
N TYR A 109 3.91 -4.48 -11.90
CA TYR A 109 3.31 -3.77 -10.78
C TYR A 109 3.17 -2.28 -11.11
N PHE A 110 1.93 -1.83 -11.22
CA PHE A 110 1.59 -0.47 -11.65
C PHE A 110 1.18 0.37 -10.45
N SER A 111 1.79 1.55 -10.32
CA SER A 111 1.41 2.53 -9.30
C SER A 111 1.68 3.95 -9.80
N PRO A 112 0.86 4.95 -9.43
CA PRO A 112 1.15 6.34 -9.79
C PRO A 112 2.32 6.93 -9.00
N GLU A 113 2.75 6.33 -7.88
CA GLU A 113 3.84 6.87 -7.07
C GLU A 113 4.80 5.80 -6.55
N PHE A 114 6.08 6.16 -6.41
CA PHE A 114 7.14 5.31 -5.87
C PHE A 114 8.11 6.09 -4.95
N GLY A 115 8.10 5.74 -3.67
CA GLY A 115 8.97 6.29 -2.63
C GLY A 115 10.23 5.45 -2.44
N ILE A 116 11.17 5.51 -3.38
CA ILE A 116 12.41 4.72 -3.33
C ILE A 116 13.47 5.40 -2.45
N THR A 117 13.84 6.63 -2.78
CA THR A 117 14.88 7.40 -2.10
C THR A 117 14.61 8.90 -2.26
N ALA A 118 15.18 9.73 -1.37
CA ALA A 118 15.03 11.18 -1.46
C ALA A 118 15.63 11.78 -2.74
N ALA A 119 16.58 11.10 -3.38
CA ALA A 119 17.15 11.47 -4.67
C ALA A 119 16.18 11.28 -5.86
N LEU A 120 15.11 10.49 -5.69
CA LEU A 120 14.06 10.28 -6.70
C LEU A 120 12.69 10.59 -6.08
N PRO A 121 12.32 11.88 -5.97
CA PRO A 121 11.13 12.33 -5.22
C PRO A 121 9.83 12.15 -6.01
N GLN A 122 9.50 10.91 -6.35
CA GLN A 122 8.37 10.52 -7.20
C GLN A 122 7.20 9.94 -6.37
N TYR A 123 6.89 10.58 -5.23
CA TYR A 123 5.82 10.15 -4.32
C TYR A 123 5.23 11.31 -3.50
N SER A 124 4.00 11.14 -3.02
CA SER A 124 3.29 12.10 -2.17
C SER A 124 3.02 11.57 -0.76
N GLY A 125 2.84 10.26 -0.58
CA GLY A 125 2.33 9.71 0.67
C GLY A 125 2.58 8.22 0.90
N GLY A 126 1.68 7.60 1.68
CA GLY A 126 1.84 6.23 2.14
C GLY A 126 1.77 5.18 1.04
N LEU A 127 0.96 5.41 -0.01
CA LEU A 127 0.82 4.50 -1.15
C LEU A 127 2.17 4.37 -1.89
N GLY A 128 2.84 5.48 -2.16
CA GLY A 128 4.12 5.50 -2.86
C GLY A 128 5.25 4.95 -2.01
N ILE A 129 5.27 5.24 -0.70
CA ILE A 129 6.23 4.59 0.20
C ILE A 129 6.04 3.08 0.22
N LEU A 130 4.80 2.60 0.27
CA LEU A 130 4.50 1.17 0.19
C LEU A 130 4.97 0.57 -1.14
N ALA A 131 4.63 1.19 -2.27
CA ALA A 131 5.07 0.76 -3.59
C ALA A 131 6.60 0.68 -3.68
N GLY A 132 7.29 1.65 -3.09
CA GLY A 132 8.75 1.65 -3.02
C GLY A 132 9.31 0.52 -2.15
N ASP A 133 8.74 0.29 -0.97
CA ASP A 133 9.13 -0.81 -0.08
C ASP A 133 8.79 -2.18 -0.68
N HIS A 134 7.71 -2.29 -1.46
CA HIS A 134 7.35 -3.48 -2.23
C HIS A 134 8.41 -3.79 -3.28
N LEU A 135 8.88 -2.78 -4.04
CA LEU A 135 9.90 -2.99 -5.09
C LEU A 135 11.26 -3.37 -4.50
N LYS A 136 11.65 -2.74 -3.39
CA LYS A 136 12.90 -3.09 -2.68
C LYS A 136 12.85 -4.51 -2.13
N SER A 137 11.74 -4.89 -1.49
CA SER A 137 11.56 -6.24 -0.96
C SER A 137 11.48 -7.29 -2.08
N ALA A 138 10.81 -6.98 -3.20
CA ALA A 138 10.82 -7.82 -4.39
C ALA A 138 12.23 -8.02 -4.94
N SER A 139 13.04 -6.96 -4.95
CA SER A 139 14.46 -7.04 -5.33
C SER A 139 15.26 -7.96 -4.40
N ASP A 140 15.13 -7.80 -3.08
CA ASP A 140 15.85 -8.61 -2.09
C ASP A 140 15.44 -10.10 -2.13
N LEU A 141 14.14 -10.36 -2.30
CA LEU A 141 13.59 -11.70 -2.44
C LEU A 141 13.88 -12.33 -3.82
N GLY A 142 14.26 -11.53 -4.81
CA GLY A 142 14.50 -11.95 -6.18
C GLY A 142 13.26 -12.21 -7.02
N VAL A 143 12.13 -11.57 -6.68
CA VAL A 143 10.90 -11.66 -7.47
C VAL A 143 11.13 -10.96 -8.83
N PRO A 144 10.81 -11.60 -9.98
CA PRO A 144 10.99 -11.02 -11.31
C PRO A 144 9.91 -9.98 -11.62
N LEU A 145 9.95 -8.86 -10.90
CA LEU A 145 8.95 -7.80 -10.94
C LEU A 145 9.46 -6.62 -11.77
N ILE A 146 8.58 -6.04 -12.59
CA ILE A 146 8.75 -4.77 -13.30
C ILE A 146 7.82 -3.75 -12.65
N GLY A 147 8.36 -2.65 -12.11
CA GLY A 147 7.57 -1.52 -11.65
C GLY A 147 7.19 -0.62 -12.83
N VAL A 148 5.98 -0.05 -12.81
CA VAL A 148 5.51 0.88 -13.86
C VAL A 148 4.85 2.09 -13.21
N GLY A 149 5.31 3.29 -13.58
CA GLY A 149 4.81 4.57 -13.09
C GLY A 149 5.00 5.70 -14.10
N LEU A 150 4.73 6.93 -13.66
CA LEU A 150 4.99 8.15 -14.44
C LEU A 150 6.18 8.91 -13.85
N LEU A 151 6.93 9.62 -14.71
CA LEU A 151 8.00 10.52 -14.29
C LEU A 151 7.46 11.94 -14.18
N TYR A 152 7.09 12.37 -12.97
CA TYR A 152 6.58 13.71 -12.77
C TYR A 152 7.70 14.74 -12.74
N ARG A 153 7.65 15.72 -13.65
CA ARG A 153 8.65 16.79 -13.80
C ARG A 153 8.90 17.56 -12.51
N HIS A 154 7.86 17.73 -11.68
CA HIS A 154 7.96 18.43 -10.40
C HIS A 154 7.91 17.50 -9.19
N GLY A 155 7.73 16.19 -9.39
CA GLY A 155 7.39 15.26 -8.31
C GLY A 155 6.11 15.71 -7.58
N TYR A 156 6.16 15.67 -6.25
CA TYR A 156 5.22 16.41 -5.39
C TYR A 156 5.82 17.76 -4.96
N PHE A 157 5.08 18.58 -4.21
CA PHE A 157 5.57 19.90 -3.81
C PHE A 157 6.56 19.85 -2.63
N ARG A 158 7.48 20.83 -2.62
CA ARG A 158 8.31 21.19 -1.46
C ARG A 158 7.55 22.17 -0.58
N GLN A 159 7.46 21.87 0.71
CA GLN A 159 6.71 22.67 1.67
C GLN A 159 7.62 23.69 2.33
N SER A 160 7.16 24.94 2.42
CA SER A 160 7.72 25.94 3.32
C SER A 160 6.60 26.56 4.15
N LEU A 161 6.95 27.37 5.15
CA LEU A 161 5.98 28.07 6.00
C LEU A 161 6.17 29.58 5.85
N SER A 162 5.08 30.33 5.88
CA SER A 162 5.12 31.78 6.03
C SER A 162 5.49 32.19 7.45
N ARG A 163 5.69 33.50 7.70
CA ARG A 163 5.91 34.02 9.06
C ARG A 163 4.76 33.65 10.01
N ASP A 164 3.52 33.63 9.53
CA ASP A 164 2.31 33.29 10.30
C ASP A 164 2.02 31.79 10.35
N GLY A 165 2.94 30.93 9.88
CA GLY A 165 2.79 29.48 9.88
C GLY A 165 1.89 28.92 8.77
N TRP A 166 1.55 29.71 7.75
CA TRP A 166 0.77 29.23 6.61
C TRP A 166 1.64 28.39 5.66
N GLN A 167 1.12 27.26 5.19
CA GLN A 167 1.81 26.40 4.23
C GLN A 167 1.98 27.09 2.86
N GLN A 168 3.19 27.00 2.31
CA GLN A 168 3.50 27.45 0.95
C GLN A 168 4.11 26.30 0.13
N GLU A 169 3.70 26.18 -1.13
CA GLU A 169 4.14 25.13 -2.04
C GLU A 169 5.17 25.64 -3.06
N HIS A 170 6.26 24.90 -3.22
CA HIS A 170 7.26 25.14 -4.26
C HIS A 170 7.42 23.90 -5.14
N TYR A 171 7.48 24.09 -6.47
CA TYR A 171 7.56 23.02 -7.46
C TYR A 171 8.90 23.09 -8.21
N PRO A 172 9.99 22.53 -7.66
CA PRO A 172 11.26 22.48 -8.38
C PRO A 172 11.12 21.65 -9.65
N VAL A 173 11.79 22.05 -10.73
CA VAL A 173 11.88 21.23 -11.95
C VAL A 173 12.98 20.19 -11.74
N LEU A 174 12.64 18.92 -11.93
CA LEU A 174 13.57 17.81 -11.92
C LEU A 174 14.04 17.57 -13.36
N ASP A 175 15.35 17.60 -13.59
CA ASP A 175 15.94 17.19 -14.88
C ASP A 175 16.17 15.68 -14.84
N PRO A 176 15.52 14.87 -15.70
CA PRO A 176 15.73 13.42 -15.75
C PRO A 176 17.19 13.00 -15.92
N ASN A 177 18.03 13.85 -16.55
CA ASN A 177 19.46 13.58 -16.76
C ASN A 177 20.31 13.75 -15.49
N GLU A 178 19.80 14.47 -14.50
CA GLU A 178 20.40 14.64 -13.17
C GLU A 178 19.86 13.63 -12.15
N LEU A 179 18.93 12.77 -12.55
CA LEU A 179 18.38 11.68 -11.74
C LEU A 179 19.11 10.36 -12.03
N PRO A 180 19.02 9.36 -11.12
CA PRO A 180 19.55 8.00 -11.34
C PRO A 180 18.68 7.20 -12.33
N LEU A 181 18.48 7.76 -13.53
CA LEU A 181 17.64 7.22 -14.60
C LEU A 181 18.48 6.93 -15.86
N ALA A 182 18.04 5.93 -16.61
CA ALA A 182 18.55 5.63 -17.94
C ALA A 182 17.39 5.62 -18.94
N LEU A 183 17.55 6.31 -20.06
CA LEU A 183 16.56 6.29 -21.13
C LEU A 183 16.57 4.91 -21.82
N LEU A 184 15.40 4.29 -21.95
CA LEU A 184 15.23 3.07 -22.75
C LEU A 184 15.42 3.43 -24.23
N ARG A 185 16.30 2.71 -24.92
CA ARG A 185 16.63 2.96 -26.32
C ARG A 185 16.41 1.73 -27.17
N GLU A 186 15.98 1.95 -28.40
CA GLU A 186 15.92 0.94 -29.46
C GLU A 186 17.33 0.57 -29.93
N ALA A 187 17.43 -0.44 -30.79
CA ALA A 187 18.72 -0.93 -31.31
C ALA A 187 19.50 0.11 -32.14
N ASP A 188 18.80 1.07 -32.75
CA ASP A 188 19.37 2.21 -33.49
C ASP A 188 19.84 3.36 -32.59
N GLY A 189 19.60 3.27 -31.28
CA GLY A 189 19.95 4.28 -30.30
C GLY A 189 18.87 5.34 -30.07
N GLU A 190 17.76 5.34 -30.82
CA GLU A 190 16.66 6.26 -30.59
C GLU A 190 15.90 5.92 -29.30
N PRO A 191 15.30 6.91 -28.60
CA PRO A 191 14.46 6.65 -27.44
C PRO A 191 13.27 5.74 -27.79
N ALA A 192 12.97 4.76 -26.94
CA ALA A 192 11.75 3.98 -27.07
C ALA A 192 10.54 4.91 -26.84
N ARG A 193 9.67 5.00 -27.87
CA ARG A 193 8.50 5.89 -27.88
C ARG A 193 7.21 5.12 -27.67
N ILE A 194 6.36 5.64 -26.81
CA ILE A 194 4.99 5.21 -26.56
C ILE A 194 4.06 6.31 -27.05
N SER A 195 2.98 5.93 -27.74
CA SER A 195 1.99 6.88 -28.26
C SER A 195 0.60 6.41 -27.90
N LEU A 196 -0.25 7.33 -27.47
CA LEU A 196 -1.70 7.16 -27.31
C LEU A 196 -2.41 8.11 -28.26
N HIS A 197 -3.47 7.66 -28.91
CA HIS A 197 -4.38 8.49 -29.67
C HIS A 197 -5.27 9.28 -28.72
N LEU A 198 -5.52 10.52 -29.07
CA LEU A 198 -6.45 11.41 -28.37
C LEU A 198 -7.51 11.91 -29.34
N PRO A 199 -8.70 12.29 -28.84
CA PRO A 199 -9.77 12.81 -29.67
C PRO A 199 -9.34 14.00 -30.53
N GLY A 200 -9.97 14.12 -31.70
CA GLY A 200 -9.66 15.18 -32.67
C GLY A 200 -8.35 14.98 -33.43
N GLY A 201 -7.88 13.74 -33.55
CA GLY A 201 -6.66 13.39 -34.30
C GLY A 201 -5.36 13.81 -33.60
N ARG A 202 -5.43 14.09 -32.29
CA ARG A 202 -4.27 14.38 -31.45
C ARG A 202 -3.59 13.09 -31.02
N ALA A 203 -2.35 13.20 -30.53
CA ALA A 203 -1.64 12.09 -29.93
C ALA A 203 -0.85 12.57 -28.71
N LEU A 204 -0.79 11.72 -27.69
CA LEU A 204 0.07 11.86 -26.53
C LEU A 204 1.28 10.95 -26.70
N HIS A 205 2.46 11.54 -26.82
CA HIS A 205 3.71 10.80 -26.89
C HIS A 205 4.42 10.75 -25.54
N ALA A 206 5.12 9.67 -25.26
CA ALA A 206 5.98 9.56 -24.09
C ALA A 206 7.24 8.74 -24.40
N VAL A 207 8.32 9.04 -23.68
CA VAL A 207 9.52 8.20 -23.63
C VAL A 207 9.56 7.41 -22.32
N VAL A 208 10.35 6.34 -22.30
CA VAL A 208 10.47 5.46 -21.13
C VAL A 208 11.84 5.63 -20.47
N TRP A 209 11.84 6.12 -19.23
CA TRP A 209 13.01 6.13 -18.35
C TRP A 209 13.02 4.89 -17.45
N ILE A 210 14.20 4.42 -17.08
CA ILE A 210 14.40 3.24 -16.23
C ILE A 210 15.18 3.64 -14.99
N ALA A 211 14.58 3.47 -13.81
CA ALA A 211 15.28 3.43 -12.54
C ALA A 211 15.60 1.97 -12.18
N ARG A 212 16.82 1.68 -11.74
CA ARG A 212 17.21 0.33 -11.27
C ARG A 212 17.04 0.28 -9.75
N VAL A 213 15.98 -0.36 -9.28
CA VAL A 213 15.70 -0.58 -7.85
C VAL A 213 16.29 -1.93 -7.46
N GLY A 214 17.61 -1.98 -7.24
CA GLY A 214 18.30 -3.27 -7.10
C GLY A 214 18.15 -4.10 -8.39
N ARG A 215 17.45 -5.24 -8.29
CA ARG A 215 17.13 -6.16 -9.39
C ARG A 215 15.89 -5.72 -10.19
N VAL A 216 15.02 -4.91 -9.59
CA VAL A 216 13.72 -4.54 -10.17
C VAL A 216 13.88 -3.32 -11.09
N PRO A 217 13.55 -3.41 -12.39
CA PRO A 217 13.41 -2.25 -13.26
C PRO A 217 12.10 -1.50 -12.93
N LEU A 218 12.20 -0.20 -12.66
CA LEU A 218 11.05 0.70 -12.59
C LEU A 218 11.00 1.53 -13.86
N LEU A 219 9.99 1.29 -14.69
CA LEU A 219 9.70 2.03 -15.92
C LEU A 219 8.90 3.28 -15.57
N MET A 220 9.39 4.44 -16.01
CA MET A 220 8.76 5.73 -15.74
C MET A 220 8.50 6.45 -17.06
N LEU A 221 7.22 6.62 -17.40
CA LEU A 221 6.81 7.30 -18.63
C LEU A 221 6.86 8.81 -18.45
N ASP A 222 7.43 9.50 -19.43
CA ASP A 222 7.64 10.94 -19.44
C ASP A 222 7.05 11.54 -20.73
N SER A 223 6.07 12.43 -20.58
CA SER A 223 5.40 13.10 -21.69
C SER A 223 6.00 14.46 -22.03
N ASP A 224 7.01 14.95 -21.32
CA ASP A 224 7.71 16.22 -21.62
C ASP A 224 8.68 16.04 -22.81
N VAL A 225 8.11 15.71 -23.98
CA VAL A 225 8.82 15.49 -25.24
C VAL A 225 8.48 16.57 -26.26
N GLU A 226 9.36 16.78 -27.23
CA GLU A 226 9.24 17.93 -28.16
C GLU A 226 8.00 17.84 -29.06
N GLU A 227 7.57 16.63 -29.39
CA GLU A 227 6.44 16.30 -30.25
C GLU A 227 5.09 16.67 -29.64
N ASN A 228 5.01 16.73 -28.32
CA ASN A 228 3.79 17.04 -27.60
C ASN A 228 3.52 18.55 -27.57
N GLY A 229 2.25 18.93 -27.68
CA GLY A 229 1.77 20.26 -27.35
C GLY A 229 1.87 20.55 -25.84
N PRO A 230 1.65 21.81 -25.41
CA PRO A 230 1.75 22.17 -23.99
C PRO A 230 0.88 21.31 -23.07
N GLY A 231 -0.35 20.99 -23.47
CA GLY A 231 -1.27 20.17 -22.67
C GLY A 231 -0.79 18.73 -22.49
N GLU A 232 -0.31 18.10 -23.56
CA GLU A 232 0.22 16.72 -23.54
C GLU A 232 1.53 16.62 -22.74
N ARG A 233 2.40 17.63 -22.81
CA ARG A 233 3.61 17.69 -21.99
C ARG A 233 3.27 17.79 -20.50
N ASP A 234 2.23 18.53 -20.17
CA ASP A 234 1.85 18.72 -18.78
C ASP A 234 1.18 17.48 -18.16
N VAL A 235 0.79 16.45 -18.93
CA VAL A 235 0.27 15.18 -18.38
C VAL A 235 1.21 14.61 -17.32
N THR A 236 2.52 14.74 -17.48
CA THR A 236 3.54 14.32 -16.49
C THR A 236 4.14 15.49 -15.71
N ASP A 237 3.41 16.59 -15.50
CA ASP A 237 3.91 17.74 -14.76
C ASP A 237 4.06 17.46 -13.25
N ARG A 238 2.97 17.03 -12.60
CA ARG A 238 2.83 16.91 -11.15
C ARG A 238 2.00 15.70 -10.78
N LEU A 239 2.41 15.08 -9.68
CA LEU A 239 1.66 14.01 -9.05
C LEU A 239 0.36 14.56 -8.44
N TYR A 240 -0.78 13.99 -8.84
CA TYR A 240 -2.13 14.42 -8.45
C TYR A 240 -2.44 15.90 -8.78
N GLY A 241 -1.96 16.37 -9.92
CA GLY A 241 -2.23 17.72 -10.44
C GLY A 241 -3.40 17.78 -11.42
N GLY A 242 -3.79 18.99 -11.80
CA GLY A 242 -4.72 19.26 -12.89
C GLY A 242 -6.21 19.08 -12.56
N GLY A 243 -7.04 19.14 -13.60
CA GLY A 243 -8.48 18.86 -13.53
C GLY A 243 -8.82 17.41 -13.85
N SER A 244 -10.12 17.12 -13.99
CA SER A 244 -10.62 15.75 -14.25
C SER A 244 -10.03 15.13 -15.52
N GLU A 245 -10.01 15.86 -16.64
CA GLU A 245 -9.42 15.38 -17.90
C GLU A 245 -7.90 15.15 -17.79
N HIS A 246 -7.18 16.02 -17.07
CA HIS A 246 -5.74 15.85 -16.83
C HIS A 246 -5.46 14.55 -16.07
N ARG A 247 -6.24 14.26 -15.02
CA ARG A 247 -6.15 13.01 -14.28
C ARG A 247 -6.48 11.80 -15.15
N LEU A 248 -7.51 11.88 -15.98
CA LEU A 248 -7.85 10.80 -16.91
C LEU A 248 -6.68 10.50 -17.85
N LEU A 249 -6.06 11.53 -18.45
CA LEU A 249 -4.89 11.36 -19.32
C LEU A 249 -3.67 10.77 -18.59
N GLN A 250 -3.45 11.13 -17.32
CA GLN A 250 -2.42 10.50 -16.49
C GLN A 250 -2.70 9.00 -16.31
N GLU A 251 -3.95 8.63 -16.01
CA GLU A 251 -4.32 7.23 -15.81
C GLU A 251 -4.32 6.43 -17.11
N MET A 252 -4.70 7.03 -18.23
CA MET A 252 -4.56 6.42 -19.55
C MET A 252 -3.08 6.18 -19.89
N LEU A 253 -2.21 7.17 -19.68
CA LEU A 253 -0.77 7.01 -19.91
C LEU A 253 -0.17 5.94 -18.99
N LEU A 254 -0.56 5.92 -17.71
CA LEU A 254 -0.09 4.93 -16.74
C LEU A 254 -0.57 3.51 -17.09
N GLY A 255 -1.86 3.34 -17.40
CA GLY A 255 -2.45 2.05 -17.71
C GLY A 255 -2.10 1.55 -19.10
N ILE A 256 -2.57 2.24 -20.14
CA ILE A 256 -2.37 1.86 -21.56
C ILE A 256 -0.91 2.05 -21.97
N GLY A 257 -0.37 3.25 -21.73
CA GLY A 257 1.02 3.55 -22.06
C GLY A 257 2.00 2.66 -21.29
N GLY A 258 1.70 2.37 -20.02
CA GLY A 258 2.50 1.48 -19.18
C GLY A 258 2.55 0.03 -19.69
N VAL A 259 1.45 -0.54 -20.17
CA VAL A 259 1.48 -1.87 -20.81
C VAL A 259 2.38 -1.85 -22.04
N ARG A 260 2.26 -0.84 -22.91
CA ARG A 260 3.12 -0.69 -24.09
C ARG A 260 4.59 -0.52 -23.71
N ALA A 261 4.89 0.23 -22.64
CA ALA A 261 6.24 0.37 -22.09
C ALA A 261 6.81 -0.97 -21.60
N VAL A 262 6.00 -1.79 -20.91
CA VAL A 262 6.38 -3.15 -20.50
C VAL A 262 6.69 -4.02 -21.73
N ARG A 263 5.82 -4.01 -22.76
CA ARG A 263 6.08 -4.76 -24.01
C ARG A 263 7.38 -4.31 -24.68
N ALA A 264 7.61 -3.01 -24.79
CA ALA A 264 8.84 -2.45 -25.36
C ALA A 264 10.08 -2.86 -24.54
N TYR A 265 10.02 -2.75 -23.22
CA TYR A 265 11.12 -3.16 -22.33
C TYR A 265 11.45 -4.64 -22.48
N CYS A 266 10.46 -5.53 -22.45
CA CYS A 266 10.65 -6.96 -22.64
C CYS A 266 11.28 -7.27 -24.01
N ARG A 267 10.76 -6.67 -25.10
CA ARG A 267 11.31 -6.83 -26.45
C ARG A 267 12.77 -6.38 -26.56
N ILE A 268 13.09 -5.20 -26.02
CA ILE A 268 14.42 -4.59 -26.14
C ILE A 268 15.45 -5.30 -25.26
N THR A 269 15.07 -5.69 -24.04
CA THR A 269 16.01 -6.25 -23.05
C THR A 269 16.05 -7.77 -23.00
N GLY A 270 15.09 -8.44 -23.63
CA GLY A 270 14.91 -9.89 -23.50
C GLY A 270 14.32 -10.32 -22.15
N HIS A 271 13.84 -9.38 -21.33
CA HIS A 271 13.18 -9.71 -20.07
C HIS A 271 11.90 -10.52 -20.32
N PRO A 272 11.62 -11.59 -19.55
CA PRO A 272 10.39 -12.35 -19.68
C PRO A 272 9.14 -11.47 -19.66
N ALA A 273 8.15 -11.81 -20.49
CA ALA A 273 6.87 -11.12 -20.50
C ALA A 273 6.10 -11.43 -19.19
N PRO A 274 5.46 -10.43 -18.56
CA PRO A 274 4.68 -10.66 -17.35
C PRO A 274 3.45 -11.54 -17.58
N GLU A 275 3.25 -12.51 -16.70
CA GLU A 275 2.04 -13.34 -16.63
C GLU A 275 1.00 -12.75 -15.66
N VAL A 276 1.46 -11.91 -14.72
CA VAL A 276 0.64 -11.25 -13.71
C VAL A 276 0.76 -9.74 -13.83
N PHE A 277 -0.38 -9.05 -13.81
CA PHE A 277 -0.48 -7.59 -13.80
C PHE A 277 -1.17 -7.16 -12.50
N HIS A 278 -0.48 -6.35 -11.71
CA HIS A 278 -0.97 -5.85 -10.43
C HIS A 278 -1.21 -4.35 -10.52
N THR A 279 -2.47 -3.94 -10.34
CA THR A 279 -2.88 -2.55 -10.16
C THR A 279 -2.90 -2.16 -8.69
N ASN A 280 -2.00 -1.26 -8.30
CA ASN A 280 -1.97 -0.67 -6.96
C ASN A 280 -2.93 0.53 -6.90
N GLU A 281 -4.16 0.30 -6.39
CA GLU A 281 -5.33 1.18 -6.52
C GLU A 281 -5.87 1.29 -7.98
N GLY A 282 -7.04 1.90 -8.16
CA GLY A 282 -7.74 2.05 -9.45
C GLY A 282 -6.99 2.84 -10.53
N HIS A 283 -5.95 3.60 -10.17
CA HIS A 283 -5.27 4.57 -11.04
C HIS A 283 -4.65 3.98 -12.32
N ALA A 284 -4.36 2.69 -12.34
CA ALA A 284 -3.77 1.99 -13.49
C ALA A 284 -4.77 1.03 -14.16
N GLY A 285 -6.06 1.10 -13.84
CA GLY A 285 -7.07 0.14 -14.28
C GLY A 285 -7.18 0.00 -15.81
N PHE A 286 -6.89 1.07 -16.57
CA PHE A 286 -6.88 1.04 -18.04
C PHE A 286 -5.87 0.04 -18.64
N LEU A 287 -4.91 -0.48 -17.85
CA LEU A 287 -4.03 -1.57 -18.29
C LEU A 287 -4.80 -2.81 -18.75
N GLY A 288 -5.96 -3.09 -18.13
CA GLY A 288 -6.76 -4.24 -18.52
C GLY A 288 -7.40 -4.04 -19.89
N LEU A 289 -7.78 -2.81 -20.23
CA LEU A 289 -8.37 -2.50 -21.53
C LEU A 289 -7.35 -2.58 -22.67
N GLU A 290 -6.10 -2.12 -22.46
CA GLU A 290 -5.03 -2.29 -23.47
C GLU A 290 -4.74 -3.77 -23.74
N ARG A 291 -4.76 -4.61 -22.69
CA ARG A 291 -4.60 -6.06 -22.84
C ARG A 291 -5.79 -6.71 -23.54
N ILE A 292 -7.02 -6.25 -23.29
CA ILE A 292 -8.21 -6.67 -24.05
C ILE A 292 -8.05 -6.30 -25.52
N ARG A 293 -7.58 -5.09 -25.82
CA ARG A 293 -7.32 -4.62 -27.18
C ARG A 293 -6.23 -5.44 -27.88
N GLU A 294 -5.16 -5.84 -27.19
CA GLU A 294 -4.14 -6.77 -27.71
C GLU A 294 -4.80 -8.08 -28.18
N LEU A 295 -5.60 -8.72 -27.33
CA LEU A 295 -6.27 -9.98 -27.62
C LEU A 295 -7.37 -9.85 -28.69
N ALA A 296 -8.09 -8.74 -28.72
CA ALA A 296 -9.07 -8.45 -29.77
C ALA A 296 -8.39 -8.33 -31.15
N GLY A 297 -7.20 -7.72 -31.20
CA GLY A 297 -6.36 -7.68 -32.41
C GLY A 297 -5.91 -9.06 -32.89
N GLU A 298 -5.88 -10.06 -32.00
CA GLU A 298 -5.61 -11.47 -32.30
C GLU A 298 -6.88 -12.28 -32.62
N GLY A 299 -8.05 -11.64 -32.66
CA GLY A 299 -9.33 -12.27 -33.02
C GLY A 299 -10.10 -12.90 -31.86
N LEU A 300 -9.84 -12.45 -30.62
CA LEU A 300 -10.63 -12.86 -29.45
C LEU A 300 -11.74 -11.84 -29.16
N GLU A 301 -12.98 -12.33 -29.05
CA GLU A 301 -14.13 -11.47 -28.72
C GLU A 301 -13.99 -10.85 -27.32
N PHE A 302 -14.57 -9.66 -27.13
CA PHE A 302 -14.42 -8.86 -25.90
C PHE A 302 -14.66 -9.67 -24.62
N ASP A 303 -15.78 -10.41 -24.54
CA ASP A 303 -16.13 -11.13 -23.31
C ASP A 303 -15.13 -12.26 -23.02
N ALA A 304 -14.55 -12.91 -24.03
CA ALA A 304 -13.49 -13.91 -23.85
C ALA A 304 -12.14 -13.26 -23.52
N ALA A 305 -11.80 -12.14 -24.15
CA ALA A 305 -10.60 -11.36 -23.83
C ALA A 305 -10.63 -10.84 -22.39
N LEU A 306 -11.80 -10.41 -21.92
CA LEU A 306 -12.02 -10.00 -20.53
C LEU A 306 -11.68 -11.14 -19.56
N GLU A 307 -12.17 -12.36 -19.79
CA GLU A 307 -11.87 -13.49 -18.91
C GLU A 307 -10.38 -13.86 -18.88
N SER A 308 -9.70 -13.81 -20.03
CA SER A 308 -8.25 -14.04 -20.11
C SER A 308 -7.44 -12.96 -19.36
N VAL A 309 -7.85 -11.69 -19.49
CA VAL A 309 -7.25 -10.57 -18.75
C VAL A 309 -7.51 -10.69 -17.26
N ARG A 310 -8.75 -11.00 -16.84
CA ARG A 310 -9.14 -11.17 -15.44
C ARG A 310 -8.27 -12.20 -14.73
N ALA A 311 -8.04 -13.35 -15.36
CA ALA A 311 -7.29 -14.46 -14.77
C ALA A 311 -5.88 -14.06 -14.29
N GLY A 312 -5.17 -13.23 -15.06
CA GLY A 312 -3.82 -12.75 -14.76
C GLY A 312 -3.75 -11.38 -14.07
N THR A 313 -4.85 -10.85 -13.53
CA THR A 313 -4.91 -9.50 -12.93
C THR A 313 -5.19 -9.54 -11.44
N VAL A 314 -4.41 -8.78 -10.67
CA VAL A 314 -4.55 -8.57 -9.22
C VAL A 314 -4.83 -7.09 -8.94
N PHE A 315 -5.84 -6.82 -8.12
CA PHE A 315 -6.23 -5.46 -7.72
C PHE A 315 -6.09 -5.26 -6.20
N THR A 316 -5.30 -4.28 -5.76
CA THR A 316 -5.27 -3.88 -4.35
C THR A 316 -5.99 -2.54 -4.17
N THR A 317 -6.92 -2.48 -3.22
CA THR A 317 -7.55 -1.21 -2.78
C THR A 317 -6.86 -0.70 -1.51
N HIS A 318 -6.59 0.61 -1.46
CA HIS A 318 -5.99 1.29 -0.31
C HIS A 318 -6.92 2.31 0.35
N THR A 319 -8.12 2.47 -0.21
CA THR A 319 -9.01 3.57 0.10
C THR A 319 -10.14 3.10 1.03
N PRO A 320 -10.21 3.60 2.28
CA PRO A 320 -11.24 3.19 3.24
C PRO A 320 -12.56 3.97 3.09
N VAL A 321 -12.62 4.97 2.20
CA VAL A 321 -13.79 5.84 2.01
C VAL A 321 -14.10 6.07 0.53
N PRO A 322 -15.38 6.03 0.11
CA PRO A 322 -15.74 6.22 -1.30
C PRO A 322 -15.22 7.52 -1.92
N ALA A 323 -15.11 8.60 -1.14
CA ALA A 323 -14.65 9.91 -1.60
C ALA A 323 -13.16 9.95 -2.02
N GLY A 324 -12.36 8.95 -1.61
CA GLY A 324 -10.95 8.84 -2.02
C GLY A 324 -10.72 8.11 -3.34
N ILE A 325 -11.78 7.54 -3.93
CA ILE A 325 -11.71 6.77 -5.19
C ILE A 325 -11.91 7.72 -6.37
N ASP A 326 -11.01 7.63 -7.36
CA ASP A 326 -11.12 8.41 -8.59
C ASP A 326 -12.39 8.02 -9.38
N ARG A 327 -13.18 9.04 -9.70
CA ARG A 327 -14.38 8.94 -10.53
C ARG A 327 -14.31 9.97 -11.65
N PHE A 328 -14.61 9.54 -12.86
CA PHE A 328 -14.68 10.41 -14.04
C PHE A 328 -16.12 10.50 -14.54
N ASP A 329 -16.45 11.60 -15.22
CA ASP A 329 -17.72 11.66 -15.95
C ASP A 329 -17.70 10.59 -17.06
N ARG A 330 -18.78 9.81 -17.20
CA ARG A 330 -18.85 8.74 -18.19
C ARG A 330 -18.69 9.25 -19.63
N GLU A 331 -19.15 10.46 -19.92
CA GLU A 331 -19.06 11.06 -21.26
C GLU A 331 -17.63 11.46 -21.56
N LEU A 332 -16.87 11.91 -20.55
CA LEU A 332 -15.44 12.17 -20.69
C LEU A 332 -14.66 10.89 -21.02
N VAL A 333 -14.97 9.77 -20.35
CA VAL A 333 -14.36 8.48 -20.65
C VAL A 333 -14.75 8.00 -22.06
N ALA A 334 -16.04 8.11 -22.41
CA ALA A 334 -16.53 7.74 -23.73
C ALA A 334 -15.91 8.58 -24.86
N HIS A 335 -15.62 9.85 -24.60
CA HIS A 335 -14.95 10.73 -25.54
C HIS A 335 -13.52 10.24 -25.85
N HIS A 336 -12.77 9.86 -24.82
CA HIS A 336 -11.37 9.42 -24.96
C HIS A 336 -11.20 7.97 -25.39
N LEU A 337 -12.19 7.10 -25.19
CA LEU A 337 -12.14 5.67 -25.51
C LEU A 337 -13.19 5.22 -26.55
N GLY A 338 -13.83 6.16 -27.23
CA GLY A 338 -14.82 5.91 -28.29
C GLY A 338 -14.19 5.64 -29.65
N ASP A 339 -14.99 5.70 -30.71
CA ASP A 339 -14.58 5.37 -32.09
C ASP A 339 -13.39 6.20 -32.61
N ASP A 340 -13.29 7.47 -32.20
CA ASP A 340 -12.19 8.40 -32.54
C ASP A 340 -11.12 8.48 -31.42
N GLY A 341 -11.22 7.61 -30.42
CA GLY A 341 -10.40 7.61 -29.20
C GLY A 341 -9.29 6.57 -29.19
N GLU A 342 -8.77 6.34 -28.00
CA GLU A 342 -7.79 5.30 -27.71
C GLU A 342 -8.49 3.93 -27.55
N LEU A 343 -7.83 2.85 -27.98
CA LEU A 343 -8.34 1.46 -28.04
C LEU A 343 -9.29 1.13 -29.22
N PRO A 344 -8.82 1.31 -30.47
CA PRO A 344 -9.63 0.95 -31.64
C PRO A 344 -10.03 -0.53 -31.62
N GLY A 345 -11.30 -0.80 -31.95
CA GLY A 345 -11.85 -2.15 -32.01
C GLY A 345 -12.39 -2.69 -30.67
N VAL A 346 -12.37 -1.90 -29.60
CA VAL A 346 -13.04 -2.23 -28.33
C VAL A 346 -14.31 -1.40 -28.21
N ASP A 347 -15.45 -2.05 -28.00
CA ASP A 347 -16.74 -1.37 -27.86
C ASP A 347 -16.78 -0.50 -26.60
N VAL A 348 -16.94 0.82 -26.78
CA VAL A 348 -16.99 1.79 -25.68
C VAL A 348 -18.12 1.51 -24.69
N SER A 349 -19.25 0.96 -25.15
CA SER A 349 -20.36 0.61 -24.25
C SER A 349 -19.97 -0.50 -23.27
N LYS A 350 -19.17 -1.46 -23.74
CA LYS A 350 -18.60 -2.53 -22.91
C LYS A 350 -17.54 -1.98 -21.95
N ILE A 351 -16.73 -1.02 -22.38
CA ILE A 351 -15.78 -0.31 -21.50
C ILE A 351 -16.53 0.39 -20.37
N LEU A 352 -17.54 1.20 -20.69
CA LEU A 352 -18.33 1.94 -19.69
C LEU A 352 -18.97 1.01 -18.66
N GLN A 353 -19.50 -0.13 -19.09
CA GLN A 353 -20.07 -1.15 -18.18
C GLN A 353 -19.07 -1.66 -17.14
N LEU A 354 -17.76 -1.58 -17.37
CA LEU A 354 -16.77 -1.98 -16.37
C LEU A 354 -16.66 -0.96 -15.24
N GLY A 355 -16.80 0.34 -15.49
CA GLY A 355 -16.70 1.38 -14.45
C GLY A 355 -18.03 1.87 -13.87
N MET A 356 -19.16 1.58 -14.50
CA MET A 356 -20.46 2.08 -14.07
C MET A 356 -21.01 1.35 -12.83
N GLU A 357 -21.58 2.12 -11.90
CA GLU A 357 -22.27 1.66 -10.70
C GLU A 357 -23.79 1.59 -10.95
N THR A 358 -24.27 0.48 -11.52
CA THR A 358 -25.70 0.30 -11.87
C THR A 358 -26.52 -0.41 -10.79
N TYR A 359 -25.92 -0.70 -9.64
CA TYR A 359 -26.57 -1.32 -8.48
C TYR A 359 -27.32 -0.27 -7.65
N PRO A 360 -28.28 -0.67 -6.78
CA PRO A 360 -28.97 0.26 -5.89
C PRO A 360 -28.00 1.08 -5.02
N GLY A 361 -28.10 2.41 -5.08
CA GLY A 361 -27.19 3.33 -4.37
C GLY A 361 -25.88 3.67 -5.11
N GLY A 362 -25.67 3.13 -6.30
CA GLY A 362 -24.57 3.51 -7.20
C GLY A 362 -24.80 4.81 -7.95
N GLU A 363 -23.72 5.40 -8.49
CA GLU A 363 -23.75 6.62 -9.30
C GLU A 363 -23.55 6.28 -10.80
N PRO A 364 -24.60 5.98 -11.58
CA PRO A 364 -24.48 5.46 -12.94
C PRO A 364 -23.92 6.47 -13.96
N ASN A 365 -23.91 7.76 -13.63
CA ASN A 365 -23.33 8.80 -14.49
C ASN A 365 -21.81 8.93 -14.34
N LEU A 366 -21.23 8.31 -13.31
CA LEU A 366 -19.80 8.34 -13.04
C LEU A 366 -19.17 7.00 -13.41
N PHE A 367 -17.93 7.08 -13.89
CA PHE A 367 -17.06 5.94 -14.14
C PHE A 367 -16.12 5.77 -12.94
N ASN A 368 -16.35 4.74 -12.14
CA ASN A 368 -15.57 4.44 -10.94
C ASN A 368 -14.39 3.51 -11.29
N MET A 369 -13.17 4.01 -11.05
CA MET A 369 -11.94 3.28 -11.36
C MET A 369 -11.73 2.04 -10.50
N ALA A 370 -12.16 2.04 -9.24
CA ALA A 370 -12.07 0.87 -8.36
C ALA A 370 -13.06 -0.23 -8.78
N VAL A 371 -14.27 0.15 -9.20
CA VAL A 371 -15.27 -0.79 -9.74
C VAL A 371 -14.74 -1.44 -11.01
N MET A 372 -14.12 -0.67 -11.91
CA MET A 372 -13.44 -1.22 -13.07
C MET A 372 -12.30 -2.17 -12.66
N GLY A 373 -11.48 -1.79 -11.67
CA GLY A 373 -10.43 -2.64 -11.12
C GLY A 373 -10.93 -4.01 -10.65
N LEU A 374 -12.01 -4.03 -9.86
CA LEU A 374 -12.65 -5.27 -9.37
C LEU A 374 -13.25 -6.10 -10.52
N ARG A 375 -13.79 -5.47 -11.57
CA ARG A 375 -14.30 -6.15 -12.77
C ARG A 375 -13.23 -6.54 -13.78
N LEU A 376 -12.01 -6.03 -13.67
CA LEU A 376 -10.87 -6.45 -14.50
C LEU A 376 -9.92 -7.42 -13.78
N ALA A 377 -10.04 -7.57 -12.46
CA ALA A 377 -9.24 -8.49 -11.66
C ALA A 377 -10.05 -9.71 -11.20
N GLN A 378 -9.48 -10.90 -11.32
CA GLN A 378 -10.04 -12.10 -10.69
C GLN A 378 -9.69 -12.18 -9.20
N ARG A 379 -8.65 -11.45 -8.76
CA ARG A 379 -8.18 -11.45 -7.37
C ARG A 379 -8.05 -10.03 -6.86
N ALA A 380 -8.62 -9.76 -5.68
CA ALA A 380 -8.57 -8.47 -5.04
C ALA A 380 -8.23 -8.55 -3.55
N ASN A 381 -7.57 -7.52 -3.01
CA ASN A 381 -7.29 -7.46 -1.57
C ASN A 381 -7.34 -6.04 -0.99
N GLY A 382 -7.71 -5.97 0.30
CA GLY A 382 -7.41 -4.86 1.20
C GLY A 382 -6.03 -5.00 1.87
N VAL A 383 -5.65 -3.98 2.65
CA VAL A 383 -4.25 -3.76 3.08
C VAL A 383 -4.01 -3.88 4.59
N SER A 384 -5.03 -4.29 5.32
CA SER A 384 -5.05 -4.85 6.68
C SER A 384 -6.29 -5.74 6.83
N THR A 385 -6.42 -6.49 7.92
CA THR A 385 -7.61 -7.30 8.18
C THR A 385 -8.88 -6.43 8.26
N LEU A 386 -8.90 -5.41 9.13
CA LEU A 386 -10.02 -4.47 9.26
C LEU A 386 -10.34 -3.74 7.95
N HIS A 387 -9.34 -3.32 7.18
CA HIS A 387 -9.58 -2.69 5.88
C HIS A 387 -10.19 -3.64 4.86
N GLY A 388 -9.89 -4.94 4.94
CA GLY A 388 -10.56 -5.95 4.12
C GLY A 388 -12.05 -5.98 4.39
N GLU A 389 -12.45 -5.95 5.67
CA GLU A 389 -13.86 -5.89 6.09
C GLU A 389 -14.54 -4.62 5.58
N VAL A 390 -13.92 -3.45 5.81
CA VAL A 390 -14.43 -2.16 5.30
C VAL A 390 -14.55 -2.16 3.77
N SER A 391 -13.58 -2.73 3.06
CA SER A 391 -13.60 -2.81 1.60
C SER A 391 -14.75 -3.69 1.11
N ARG A 392 -14.98 -4.83 1.76
CA ARG A 392 -16.09 -5.72 1.42
C ARG A 392 -17.45 -5.06 1.62
N GLU A 393 -17.63 -4.34 2.73
CA GLU A 393 -18.85 -3.55 2.97
C GLU A 393 -19.02 -2.45 1.91
N MET A 394 -17.97 -1.69 1.63
CA MET A 394 -18.00 -0.57 0.69
C MET A 394 -18.36 -1.02 -0.74
N PHE A 395 -17.96 -2.22 -1.14
CA PHE A 395 -18.21 -2.75 -2.49
C PHE A 395 -19.30 -3.83 -2.54
N ALA A 396 -20.03 -4.08 -1.45
CA ALA A 396 -21.07 -5.12 -1.38
C ALA A 396 -22.16 -4.95 -2.45
N GLY A 397 -22.43 -3.73 -2.90
CA GLY A 397 -23.37 -3.45 -4.00
C GLY A 397 -23.03 -4.15 -5.33
N LEU A 398 -21.77 -4.55 -5.54
CA LEU A 398 -21.36 -5.33 -6.72
C LEU A 398 -21.72 -6.83 -6.62
N TRP A 399 -22.05 -7.32 -5.43
CA TRP A 399 -22.43 -8.72 -5.15
C TRP A 399 -23.78 -8.79 -4.43
N PRO A 400 -24.88 -8.40 -5.12
CA PRO A 400 -26.20 -8.39 -4.49
C PRO A 400 -26.60 -9.77 -3.97
N GLY A 401 -27.14 -9.82 -2.75
CA GLY A 401 -27.59 -11.05 -2.10
C GLY A 401 -26.50 -11.82 -1.33
N PHE A 402 -25.24 -11.39 -1.40
CA PHE A 402 -24.17 -11.91 -0.56
C PHE A 402 -24.03 -11.08 0.72
N ASP A 403 -23.62 -11.73 1.81
CA ASP A 403 -23.13 -11.01 2.98
C ASP A 403 -21.80 -10.32 2.66
N PRO A 404 -21.52 -9.12 3.19
CA PRO A 404 -20.23 -8.46 2.98
C PRO A 404 -19.03 -9.38 3.26
N SER A 405 -19.08 -10.24 4.29
CA SER A 405 -17.97 -11.17 4.59
C SER A 405 -17.63 -12.14 3.46
N GLU A 406 -18.54 -12.36 2.51
CA GLU A 406 -18.38 -13.25 1.35
C GLU A 406 -17.94 -12.53 0.07
N VAL A 407 -17.90 -11.20 0.07
CA VAL A 407 -17.38 -10.42 -1.07
C VAL A 407 -15.92 -10.84 -1.32
N PRO A 408 -15.53 -11.19 -2.57
CA PRO A 408 -14.25 -11.85 -2.90
C PRO A 408 -13.05 -10.87 -2.89
N ILE A 409 -12.89 -10.15 -1.79
CA ILE A 409 -11.77 -9.26 -1.47
C ILE A 409 -11.07 -9.86 -0.25
N THR A 410 -9.83 -10.34 -0.39
CA THR A 410 -9.04 -10.83 0.75
C THR A 410 -8.31 -9.68 1.45
N SER A 411 -7.37 -10.00 2.35
CA SER A 411 -6.45 -9.02 2.96
C SER A 411 -5.02 -9.51 2.92
N VAL A 412 -4.11 -8.59 2.58
CA VAL A 412 -2.66 -8.75 2.78
C VAL A 412 -2.19 -7.53 3.56
N THR A 413 -1.82 -7.70 4.83
CA THR A 413 -1.36 -6.56 5.63
C THR A 413 -0.06 -6.01 5.06
N ASN A 414 0.00 -4.68 4.93
CA ASN A 414 1.24 -4.00 4.53
C ASN A 414 2.43 -4.34 5.44
N GLY A 415 3.62 -4.16 4.88
CA GLY A 415 4.88 -4.16 5.62
C GLY A 415 5.79 -3.03 5.17
N VAL A 416 6.89 -2.85 5.88
CA VAL A 416 7.90 -1.82 5.60
C VAL A 416 9.27 -2.42 5.37
N HIS A 417 10.05 -1.81 4.48
CA HIS A 417 11.36 -2.33 4.09
C HIS A 417 12.41 -2.06 5.17
N ALA A 418 12.68 -3.05 6.02
CA ALA A 418 13.55 -2.87 7.18
C ALA A 418 14.96 -2.32 6.82
N PRO A 419 15.66 -2.77 5.77
CA PRO A 419 16.94 -2.16 5.39
C PRO A 419 16.86 -0.65 5.05
N THR A 420 15.67 -0.13 4.70
CA THR A 420 15.47 1.33 4.52
C THR A 420 15.30 2.05 5.85
N TRP A 421 14.53 1.45 6.77
CA TRP A 421 13.89 2.15 7.90
C TRP A 421 14.50 1.84 9.26
N VAL A 422 15.25 0.75 9.40
CA VAL A 422 16.02 0.43 10.59
C VAL A 422 17.26 1.33 10.62
N ALA A 423 17.49 2.00 11.75
CA ALA A 423 18.68 2.80 11.93
C ALA A 423 19.96 1.94 11.95
N PRO A 424 21.09 2.41 11.39
CA PRO A 424 22.35 1.66 11.39
C PRO A 424 22.80 1.21 12.78
N GLU A 425 22.52 2.00 13.82
CA GLU A 425 22.80 1.70 15.21
C GLU A 425 22.02 0.45 15.69
N VAL A 426 20.72 0.40 15.37
CA VAL A 426 19.85 -0.76 15.68
C VAL A 426 20.33 -2.00 14.94
N PHE A 427 20.66 -1.87 13.66
CA PHE A 427 21.21 -2.97 12.86
C PHE A 427 22.53 -3.51 13.45
N ARG A 428 23.47 -2.62 13.80
CA ARG A 428 24.76 -3.00 14.39
C ARG A 428 24.59 -3.75 15.70
N LEU A 429 23.62 -3.36 16.52
CA LEU A 429 23.31 -4.06 17.77
C LEU A 429 22.85 -5.50 17.51
N GLY A 430 21.90 -5.70 16.58
CA GLY A 430 21.46 -7.04 16.18
C GLY A 430 22.56 -7.86 15.50
N ALA A 431 23.34 -7.25 14.61
CA ALA A 431 24.43 -7.91 13.87
C ALA A 431 25.55 -8.42 14.80
N ARG A 432 25.81 -7.75 15.94
CA ARG A 432 26.76 -8.25 16.96
C ARG A 432 26.30 -9.58 17.59
N GLN A 433 25.00 -9.78 17.73
CA GLN A 433 24.44 -10.98 18.37
C GLN A 433 24.37 -12.17 17.42
N ILE A 434 23.89 -11.96 16.19
CA ILE A 434 23.60 -13.07 15.25
C ILE A 434 24.52 -13.10 14.01
N GLY A 435 25.39 -12.11 13.83
CA GLY A 435 26.26 -11.93 12.67
C GLY A 435 25.61 -11.11 11.55
N ALA A 436 26.42 -10.32 10.83
CA ALA A 436 25.94 -9.35 9.84
C ALA A 436 25.09 -9.96 8.71
N GLY A 437 25.58 -11.00 8.03
CA GLY A 437 24.82 -11.64 6.95
C GLY A 437 23.49 -12.27 7.40
N ARG A 438 23.44 -12.80 8.64
CA ARG A 438 22.20 -13.37 9.20
C ARG A 438 21.21 -12.28 9.60
N ALA A 439 21.69 -11.14 10.07
CA ALA A 439 20.86 -9.98 10.38
C ALA A 439 20.27 -9.38 9.10
N GLU A 440 21.05 -9.26 8.04
CA GLU A 440 20.58 -8.78 6.73
C GLU A 440 19.47 -9.68 6.17
N ASP A 441 19.69 -11.00 6.14
CA ASP A 441 18.68 -11.97 5.70
C ASP A 441 17.38 -11.88 6.52
N ALA A 442 17.48 -11.72 7.84
CA ALA A 442 16.32 -11.64 8.73
C ALA A 442 15.47 -10.39 8.46
N LEU A 443 16.11 -9.25 8.17
CA LEU A 443 15.43 -7.99 7.85
C LEU A 443 14.87 -7.95 6.43
N ALA A 444 15.54 -8.58 5.47
CA ALA A 444 15.16 -8.55 4.06
C ALA A 444 14.07 -9.58 3.71
N VAL A 445 14.20 -10.83 4.17
CA VAL A 445 13.30 -11.94 3.79
C VAL A 445 12.11 -12.07 4.74
N GLY A 446 12.32 -11.82 6.05
CA GLY A 446 11.36 -12.09 7.11
C GLY A 446 11.15 -13.60 7.41
N GLY A 447 10.54 -13.93 8.54
CA GLY A 447 10.20 -15.33 8.90
C GLY A 447 11.34 -16.20 9.43
N SER A 448 12.44 -15.61 9.92
CA SER A 448 13.46 -16.36 10.63
C SER A 448 13.17 -16.36 12.15
N PRO A 449 13.27 -17.50 12.87
CA PRO A 449 13.15 -17.58 14.34
C PRO A 449 14.38 -16.98 15.05
N ARG A 450 14.89 -15.84 14.56
CA ARG A 450 16.18 -15.25 14.93
C ARG A 450 16.06 -13.90 15.63
N TRP A 451 14.85 -13.42 15.82
CA TRP A 451 14.55 -12.24 16.63
C TRP A 451 14.65 -12.54 18.13
N ASP A 452 14.65 -13.82 18.52
CA ASP A 452 14.89 -14.28 19.90
C ASP A 452 16.22 -13.78 20.47
N ALA A 453 17.24 -13.57 19.64
CA ALA A 453 18.54 -13.02 20.07
C ALA A 453 18.46 -11.56 20.58
N VAL A 454 17.36 -10.85 20.28
CA VAL A 454 17.08 -9.54 20.89
C VAL A 454 16.84 -9.69 22.39
N ALA A 455 16.37 -10.86 22.86
CA ALA A 455 16.17 -11.12 24.29
C ALA A 455 17.47 -11.09 25.11
N ASP A 456 18.60 -11.42 24.48
CA ASP A 456 19.91 -11.50 25.14
C ASP A 456 20.64 -10.16 25.25
N ILE A 457 20.13 -9.09 24.61
CA ILE A 457 20.75 -7.77 24.65
C ILE A 457 20.60 -7.15 26.05
N PRO A 458 21.67 -6.66 26.71
CA PRO A 458 21.55 -6.02 28.02
C PRO A 458 20.65 -4.77 28.01
N ASP A 459 19.88 -4.56 29.08
CA ASP A 459 18.96 -3.42 29.23
C ASP A 459 19.67 -2.06 29.07
N THR A 460 20.90 -1.95 29.57
CA THR A 460 21.73 -0.74 29.43
C THR A 460 21.99 -0.39 27.97
N GLU A 461 22.30 -1.39 27.14
CA GLU A 461 22.60 -1.18 25.72
C GLU A 461 21.36 -0.74 24.94
N ILE A 462 20.18 -1.30 25.26
CA ILE A 462 18.91 -0.86 24.66
C ILE A 462 18.64 0.60 25.05
N TRP A 463 18.77 0.94 26.33
CA TRP A 463 18.50 2.30 26.81
C TRP A 463 19.45 3.33 26.19
N GLU A 464 20.76 3.04 26.15
CA GLU A 464 21.77 3.91 25.55
C GLU A 464 21.54 4.08 24.05
N LEU A 465 21.23 3.00 23.32
CA LEU A 465 20.86 3.06 21.91
C LEU A 465 19.67 3.99 21.67
N ARG A 466 18.58 3.84 22.45
CA ARG A 466 17.39 4.68 22.30
C ARG A 466 17.71 6.16 22.60
N ARG A 467 18.57 6.44 23.58
CA ARG A 467 19.04 7.79 23.88
C ARG A 467 19.88 8.38 22.74
N GLU A 468 20.81 7.61 22.17
CA GLU A 468 21.63 8.03 21.03
C GLU A 468 20.75 8.40 19.83
N LEU A 469 19.75 7.58 19.50
CA LEU A 469 18.82 7.86 18.41
C LEU A 469 17.99 9.13 18.65
N ARG A 470 17.57 9.37 19.91
CA ARG A 470 16.92 10.62 20.31
C ARG A 470 17.83 11.82 20.13
N GLU A 471 19.09 11.72 20.53
CA GLU A 471 20.08 12.79 20.37
C GLU A 471 20.28 13.16 18.90
N GLN A 472 20.36 12.17 18.01
CA GLN A 472 20.42 12.42 16.56
C GLN A 472 19.18 13.17 16.05
N LEU A 473 17.98 12.82 16.53
CA LEU A 473 16.75 13.54 16.16
C LEU A 473 16.74 14.97 16.71
N VAL A 474 17.19 15.20 17.94
CA VAL A 474 17.29 16.54 18.53
C VAL A 474 18.19 17.44 17.67
N LEU A 475 19.35 16.94 17.25
CA LEU A 475 20.26 17.69 16.36
C LEU A 475 19.62 17.99 15.00
N GLU A 476 18.96 17.00 14.39
CA GLU A 476 18.23 17.17 13.12
C GLU A 476 17.10 18.20 13.25
N VAL A 477 16.35 18.18 14.35
CA VAL A 477 15.28 19.14 14.65
C VAL A 477 15.85 20.56 14.71
N ARG A 478 16.95 20.76 15.42
CA ARG A 478 17.57 22.09 15.57
C ARG A 478 18.04 22.64 14.23
N GLU A 479 18.69 21.83 13.41
CA GLU A 479 19.13 22.23 12.06
C GLU A 479 17.94 22.62 11.17
N ARG A 480 16.91 21.77 11.09
CA ARG A 480 15.72 22.02 10.26
C ARG A 480 14.90 23.20 10.75
N LEU A 481 14.77 23.36 12.06
CA LEU A 481 14.03 24.47 12.66
C LEU A 481 14.73 25.79 12.36
N TYR A 482 16.07 25.84 12.48
CA TYR A 482 16.86 27.00 12.08
C TYR A 482 16.63 27.36 10.61
N ALA A 483 16.73 26.39 9.71
CA ALA A 483 16.52 26.60 8.27
C ALA A 483 15.09 27.07 7.94
N SER A 484 14.08 26.49 8.60
CA SER A 484 12.67 26.88 8.48
C SER A 484 12.47 28.34 8.89
N TRP A 485 12.94 28.74 10.08
CA TRP A 485 12.79 30.11 10.55
C TRP A 485 13.56 31.14 9.72
N ARG A 486 14.73 30.77 9.17
CA ARG A 486 15.45 31.60 8.20
C ARG A 486 14.61 31.84 6.94
N THR A 487 13.96 30.80 6.43
CA THR A 487 13.07 30.88 5.26
C THR A 487 11.84 31.74 5.56
N ARG A 488 11.34 31.70 6.81
CA ARG A 488 10.27 32.55 7.34
C ARG A 488 10.70 34.01 7.57
N GLY A 489 11.94 34.38 7.27
CA GLY A 489 12.46 35.75 7.37
C GLY A 489 13.09 36.12 8.72
N ALA A 490 13.36 35.18 9.63
CA ALA A 490 14.01 35.47 10.90
C ALA A 490 15.49 35.84 10.73
N GLY A 491 15.95 36.82 11.50
CA GLY A 491 17.36 37.19 11.60
C GLY A 491 18.16 36.18 12.44
N THR A 492 19.45 36.01 12.18
CA THR A 492 20.31 35.07 12.96
C THR A 492 20.30 35.37 14.46
N ALA A 493 20.24 36.65 14.85
CA ALA A 493 20.17 37.06 16.26
C ALA A 493 18.87 36.63 16.96
N GLU A 494 17.79 36.35 16.23
CA GLU A 494 16.50 35.90 16.78
C GLU A 494 16.48 34.39 17.06
N LEU A 495 17.47 33.63 16.60
CA LEU A 495 17.43 32.17 16.54
C LEU A 495 18.29 31.46 17.60
N GLY A 496 18.91 32.19 18.53
CA GLY A 496 19.74 31.58 19.58
C GLY A 496 18.97 30.64 20.53
N TRP A 497 17.63 30.72 20.58
CA TRP A 497 16.81 29.80 21.36
C TRP A 497 16.72 28.39 20.75
N VAL A 498 17.02 28.24 19.44
CA VAL A 498 16.95 26.95 18.73
C VAL A 498 17.95 25.95 19.33
N ASP A 499 19.09 26.41 19.82
CA ASP A 499 20.12 25.56 20.43
C ASP A 499 19.65 24.83 21.71
N GLY A 500 18.61 25.35 22.36
CA GLY A 500 17.97 24.75 23.55
C GLY A 500 16.69 23.97 23.25
N VAL A 501 16.33 23.79 21.98
CA VAL A 501 15.11 23.08 21.58
C VAL A 501 15.30 21.58 21.70
N LEU A 502 14.37 20.93 22.40
CA LEU A 502 14.36 19.50 22.72
C LEU A 502 15.59 19.01 23.51
N ASP A 503 15.39 17.94 24.25
CA ASP A 503 16.39 17.31 25.11
C ASP A 503 16.45 15.80 24.85
N PRO A 504 17.64 15.20 24.64
CA PRO A 504 17.78 13.76 24.42
C PRO A 504 17.39 12.89 25.64
N ASP A 505 17.28 13.47 26.84
CA ASP A 505 16.94 12.74 28.06
C ASP A 505 15.43 12.79 28.41
N ILE A 506 14.62 13.43 27.56
CA ILE A 506 13.17 13.58 27.73
C ILE A 506 12.40 12.65 26.78
N LEU A 507 11.25 12.16 27.27
CA LEU A 507 10.30 11.35 26.52
C LEU A 507 9.86 12.08 25.24
N THR A 508 10.16 11.49 24.07
CA THR A 508 9.89 12.09 22.76
C THR A 508 8.76 11.38 22.02
N ILE A 509 7.68 12.11 21.73
CA ILE A 509 6.52 11.64 20.97
C ILE A 509 6.61 12.14 19.52
N GLY A 510 6.50 11.24 18.55
CA GLY A 510 6.48 11.55 17.13
C GLY A 510 5.08 11.56 16.53
N PHE A 511 4.82 12.51 15.65
CA PHE A 511 3.62 12.53 14.81
C PHE A 511 3.97 13.02 13.40
N ALA A 512 3.91 12.14 12.39
CA ALA A 512 4.05 12.59 11.00
C ALA A 512 3.16 11.88 9.98
N ARG A 513 2.42 12.67 9.20
CA ARG A 513 1.44 12.19 8.20
C ARG A 513 0.98 13.32 7.24
N ARG A 514 0.28 12.94 6.18
CA ARG A 514 -0.58 13.89 5.41
C ARG A 514 -1.63 14.47 6.35
N VAL A 515 -2.11 15.69 6.09
CA VAL A 515 -3.05 16.42 6.97
C VAL A 515 -4.47 16.58 6.36
N PRO A 516 -5.21 15.48 6.09
CA PRO A 516 -6.66 15.52 5.93
C PRO A 516 -7.36 15.55 7.29
N SER A 517 -8.63 15.95 7.30
CA SER A 517 -9.46 16.06 8.52
C SER A 517 -9.52 14.79 9.35
N TYR A 518 -9.73 13.63 8.72
CA TYR A 518 -9.89 12.34 9.42
C TYR A 518 -8.64 11.88 10.19
N LYS A 519 -7.45 12.43 9.89
CA LYS A 519 -6.20 12.11 10.61
C LYS A 519 -6.00 12.95 11.89
N ARG A 520 -6.91 13.90 12.17
CA ARG A 520 -7.06 14.63 13.43
C ARG A 520 -5.75 15.21 14.01
N LEU A 521 -4.99 15.93 13.18
CA LEU A 521 -3.74 16.62 13.58
C LEU A 521 -3.90 17.45 14.86
N THR A 522 -5.00 18.18 14.99
CA THR A 522 -5.23 19.13 16.09
C THR A 522 -5.98 18.53 17.27
N LEU A 523 -6.24 17.20 17.31
CA LEU A 523 -6.86 16.55 18.48
C LEU A 523 -6.04 16.81 19.75
N MET A 524 -4.71 16.80 19.65
CA MET A 524 -3.80 17.11 20.76
C MET A 524 -3.89 18.56 21.25
N LEU A 525 -4.47 19.47 20.45
CA LEU A 525 -4.67 20.88 20.81
C LEU A 525 -6.09 21.14 21.35
N ARG A 526 -6.92 20.10 21.49
CA ARG A 526 -8.30 20.24 21.98
C ARG A 526 -8.33 20.84 23.39
N ASP A 527 -7.41 20.40 24.26
CA ASP A 527 -7.13 21.00 25.56
C ASP A 527 -5.67 21.48 25.61
N ARG A 528 -5.47 22.75 25.27
CA ARG A 528 -4.13 23.35 25.19
C ARG A 528 -3.47 23.48 26.55
N ASP A 529 -4.24 23.74 27.60
CA ASP A 529 -3.71 23.93 28.95
C ASP A 529 -3.22 22.58 29.48
N ARG A 530 -4.00 21.51 29.31
CA ARG A 530 -3.57 20.16 29.67
C ARG A 530 -2.36 19.69 28.86
N LEU A 531 -2.30 20.00 27.56
CA LEU A 531 -1.10 19.73 26.77
C LEU A 531 0.13 20.50 27.30
N MET A 532 -0.03 21.78 27.67
CA MET A 532 1.04 22.57 28.26
C MET A 532 1.54 21.98 29.58
N GLU A 533 0.64 21.51 30.44
CA GLU A 533 0.99 20.84 31.70
C GLU A 533 1.83 19.58 31.47
N LEU A 534 1.50 18.76 30.46
CA LEU A 534 2.30 17.59 30.07
C LEU A 534 3.68 17.98 29.54
N LEU A 535 3.74 18.98 28.64
CA LEU A 535 5.00 19.45 28.03
C LEU A 535 5.96 20.02 29.08
N LEU A 536 5.41 20.70 30.10
CA LEU A 536 6.17 21.43 31.11
C LEU A 536 6.17 20.74 32.48
N HIS A 537 5.73 19.47 32.55
CA HIS A 537 5.63 18.75 33.81
C HIS A 537 6.98 18.73 34.55
N PRO A 538 7.05 19.07 35.84
CA PRO A 538 8.31 19.35 36.53
C PRO A 538 9.24 18.14 36.65
N THR A 539 8.69 16.92 36.69
CA THR A 539 9.45 15.68 36.90
C THR A 539 9.27 14.63 35.80
N ARG A 540 8.33 14.86 34.88
CA ARG A 540 7.93 13.90 33.83
C ARG A 540 7.55 14.64 32.54
N PRO A 541 8.37 15.61 32.08
CA PRO A 541 8.02 16.40 30.91
C PRO A 541 7.90 15.52 29.67
N VAL A 542 7.11 15.94 28.70
CA VAL A 542 7.07 15.31 27.37
C VAL A 542 7.54 16.31 26.32
N GLN A 543 8.03 15.80 25.20
CA GLN A 543 8.33 16.63 24.04
C GLN A 543 7.77 16.00 22.77
N ILE A 544 7.35 16.83 21.80
CA ILE A 544 6.60 16.38 20.63
C ILE A 544 7.23 16.92 19.34
N VAL A 545 7.50 16.02 18.40
CA VAL A 545 7.94 16.37 17.05
C VAL A 545 6.81 16.09 16.07
N VAL A 546 6.30 17.15 15.45
CA VAL A 546 5.23 17.05 14.46
C VAL A 546 5.74 17.39 13.07
N ALA A 547 5.32 16.63 12.05
CA ALA A 547 5.62 16.94 10.65
C ALA A 547 4.45 16.52 9.74
N GLY A 548 4.25 17.22 8.63
CA GLY A 548 3.17 16.85 7.72
C GLY A 548 2.90 17.87 6.63
N LYS A 549 2.21 17.42 5.58
CA LYS A 549 1.83 18.24 4.43
C LYS A 549 0.31 18.19 4.24
N ALA A 550 -0.32 19.35 4.12
CA ALA A 550 -1.70 19.46 3.64
C ALA A 550 -1.72 19.46 2.11
N HIS A 551 -2.79 18.95 1.50
CA HIS A 551 -2.93 19.03 0.04
C HIS A 551 -2.99 20.51 -0.40
N PRO A 552 -2.42 20.91 -1.56
CA PRO A 552 -2.37 22.32 -1.96
C PRO A 552 -3.76 22.97 -2.09
N ALA A 553 -4.77 22.18 -2.47
CA ALA A 553 -6.16 22.60 -2.60
C ALA A 553 -7.00 22.42 -1.31
N ASP A 554 -6.41 21.87 -0.23
CA ASP A 554 -7.11 21.67 1.05
C ASP A 554 -6.79 22.81 2.03
N ASP A 555 -7.53 23.91 1.89
CA ASP A 555 -7.42 25.07 2.78
C ASP A 555 -7.75 24.71 4.24
N SER A 556 -8.62 23.72 4.48
CA SER A 556 -8.95 23.28 5.82
C SER A 556 -7.75 22.61 6.50
N GLY A 557 -7.08 21.68 5.81
CA GLY A 557 -5.84 21.05 6.26
C GLY A 557 -4.72 22.07 6.48
N LYS A 558 -4.60 23.09 5.63
CA LYS A 558 -3.62 24.19 5.81
C LYS A 558 -3.89 25.01 7.07
N ARG A 559 -5.17 25.24 7.43
CA ARG A 559 -5.54 25.91 8.69
C ARG A 559 -5.17 25.07 9.90
N LEU A 560 -5.37 23.75 9.85
CA LEU A 560 -4.95 22.83 10.92
C LEU A 560 -3.42 22.87 11.13
N VAL A 561 -2.64 22.87 10.04
CA VAL A 561 -1.18 23.06 10.11
C VAL A 561 -0.83 24.41 10.75
N GLN A 562 -1.46 25.49 10.30
CA GLN A 562 -1.20 26.82 10.83
C GLN A 562 -1.49 26.94 12.33
N GLU A 563 -2.60 26.36 12.79
CA GLU A 563 -2.96 26.34 14.21
C GLU A 563 -1.87 25.67 15.05
N LEU A 564 -1.42 24.49 14.61
CA LEU A 564 -0.36 23.75 15.30
C LEU A 564 0.98 24.49 15.27
N VAL A 565 1.37 25.08 14.14
CA VAL A 565 2.60 25.87 14.04
C VAL A 565 2.56 27.06 15.02
N ARG A 566 1.42 27.77 15.11
CA ARG A 566 1.27 28.89 16.05
C ARG A 566 1.42 28.44 17.51
N PHE A 567 0.84 27.29 17.86
CA PHE A 567 1.01 26.73 19.20
C PHE A 567 2.48 26.31 19.46
N ALA A 568 3.09 25.61 18.51
CA ALA A 568 4.48 25.16 18.62
C ALA A 568 5.49 26.32 18.67
N ASP A 569 5.18 27.47 18.06
CA ASP A 569 6.03 28.66 18.08
C ASP A 569 5.91 29.49 19.37
N ASP A 570 4.92 29.21 20.24
CA ASP A 570 4.73 29.94 21.49
C ASP A 570 5.98 29.81 22.39
N PRO A 571 6.62 30.91 22.83
CA PRO A 571 7.81 30.88 23.68
C PRO A 571 7.71 30.02 24.93
N ARG A 572 6.49 29.82 25.46
CA ARG A 572 6.22 28.98 26.63
C ARG A 572 6.50 27.50 26.37
N VAL A 573 6.32 27.03 25.13
CA VAL A 573 6.40 25.60 24.78
C VAL A 573 7.32 25.26 23.61
N ARG A 574 7.81 26.24 22.84
CA ARG A 574 8.65 26.03 21.64
C ARG A 574 9.96 25.26 21.84
N HIS A 575 10.35 25.04 23.09
CA HIS A 575 11.50 24.20 23.46
C HIS A 575 11.11 22.73 23.72
N ARG A 576 9.81 22.40 23.70
CA ARG A 576 9.21 21.08 23.95
C ARG A 576 8.36 20.56 22.79
N ILE A 577 7.80 21.43 21.95
CA ILE A 577 7.01 21.01 20.79
C ILE A 577 7.47 21.76 19.55
N VAL A 578 7.61 21.04 18.43
CA VAL A 578 8.07 21.60 17.16
C VAL A 578 7.22 21.10 15.99
N PHE A 579 7.06 21.95 14.98
CA PHE A 579 6.55 21.57 13.67
C PHE A 579 7.68 21.65 12.63
N LEU A 580 7.99 20.54 11.98
CA LEU A 580 9.01 20.45 10.93
C LEU A 580 8.36 20.47 9.53
N PRO A 581 8.65 21.48 8.70
CA PRO A 581 8.15 21.51 7.33
C PRO A 581 8.91 20.55 6.41
N ASP A 582 8.31 20.28 5.27
CA ASP A 582 8.84 19.46 4.17
C ASP A 582 9.09 18.00 4.55
N TYR A 583 8.12 17.41 5.24
CA TYR A 583 8.15 15.98 5.58
C TYR A 583 8.41 15.11 4.33
N GLY A 584 9.37 14.20 4.45
CA GLY A 584 9.81 13.30 3.38
C GLY A 584 10.77 12.23 3.90
N MET A 585 11.25 11.34 3.02
CA MET A 585 12.05 10.17 3.42
C MET A 585 13.33 10.52 4.18
N ALA A 586 14.02 11.61 3.81
CA ALA A 586 15.24 12.04 4.49
C ALA A 586 14.99 12.36 5.97
N MET A 587 13.95 13.14 6.26
CA MET A 587 13.53 13.45 7.63
C MET A 587 13.06 12.18 8.36
N ALA A 588 12.27 11.35 7.68
CA ALA A 588 11.69 10.15 8.25
C ALA A 588 12.74 9.15 8.78
N LYS A 589 13.90 9.05 8.11
CA LYS A 589 15.03 8.21 8.54
C LYS A 589 15.66 8.63 9.88
N LYS A 590 15.44 9.87 10.32
CA LYS A 590 15.86 10.36 11.65
C LYS A 590 14.70 10.45 12.64
N LEU A 591 13.51 10.78 12.14
CA LEU A 591 12.30 10.92 12.94
C LEU A 591 11.87 9.60 13.57
N TYR A 592 11.67 8.54 12.78
CA TYR A 592 11.17 7.27 13.33
C TYR A 592 12.10 6.66 14.40
N PRO A 593 13.43 6.57 14.17
CA PRO A 593 14.32 6.01 15.17
C PRO A 593 14.43 6.88 16.42
N GLY A 594 14.35 8.21 16.30
CA GLY A 594 14.51 9.12 17.42
C GLY A 594 13.27 9.31 18.30
N CYS A 595 12.09 8.83 17.90
CA CYS A 595 10.90 8.91 18.76
C CYS A 595 10.84 7.72 19.73
N ASP A 596 10.47 7.97 20.98
CA ASP A 596 10.20 6.92 21.98
C ASP A 596 8.80 6.35 21.81
N VAL A 597 7.84 7.22 21.47
CA VAL A 597 6.43 6.86 21.21
C VAL A 597 5.99 7.43 19.88
N TRP A 598 5.28 6.62 19.09
CA TRP A 598 4.69 7.03 17.83
C TRP A 598 3.18 7.18 18.00
N LEU A 599 2.67 8.41 17.79
CA LEU A 599 1.25 8.74 18.00
C LEU A 599 0.46 8.61 16.71
N ASN A 600 -0.62 7.82 16.75
CA ASN A 600 -1.63 7.70 15.69
C ASN A 600 -3.07 7.83 16.21
N ASN A 601 -3.80 8.85 15.79
CA ASN A 601 -5.18 9.10 16.23
C ASN A 601 -6.17 9.32 15.06
N PRO A 602 -6.14 8.50 13.99
CA PRO A 602 -7.14 8.64 12.93
C PRO A 602 -8.55 8.35 13.47
N LEU A 603 -9.56 8.83 12.77
CA LEU A 603 -10.93 8.34 12.95
C LEU A 603 -11.01 6.88 12.53
N ARG A 604 -11.53 6.01 13.41
CA ARG A 604 -11.81 4.61 13.07
C ARG A 604 -13.10 4.52 12.25
N PRO A 605 -13.19 3.70 11.19
CA PRO A 605 -12.16 2.85 10.58
C PRO A 605 -11.53 3.48 9.32
N LEU A 606 -11.12 4.76 9.38
CA LEU A 606 -10.72 5.56 8.21
C LEU A 606 -9.21 5.50 7.91
N GLU A 607 -8.41 4.75 8.68
CA GLU A 607 -7.03 4.42 8.32
C GLU A 607 -6.96 2.99 7.79
N ALA A 608 -6.78 2.84 6.48
CA ALA A 608 -6.69 1.52 5.84
C ALA A 608 -5.57 0.63 6.40
N CYS A 609 -4.45 1.21 6.82
CA CYS A 609 -3.36 0.46 7.44
C CYS A 609 -2.52 1.38 8.32
N GLY A 610 -1.63 2.19 7.71
CA GLY A 610 -0.79 3.16 8.44
C GLY A 610 0.65 2.67 8.71
N THR A 611 1.49 2.61 7.68
CA THR A 611 2.87 2.07 7.77
C THR A 611 3.87 2.90 8.58
N SER A 612 3.49 4.08 9.09
CA SER A 612 4.39 4.92 9.91
C SER A 612 4.70 4.28 11.27
N GLY A 613 3.69 3.72 11.93
CA GLY A 613 3.89 3.01 13.22
C GLY A 613 4.74 1.76 13.08
N MET A 614 4.66 1.07 11.94
CA MET A 614 5.52 -0.07 11.61
C MET A 614 7.01 0.32 11.52
N LYS A 615 7.32 1.46 10.88
CA LYS A 615 8.70 1.97 10.78
C LYS A 615 9.26 2.37 12.14
N ALA A 616 8.41 2.96 12.98
CA ALA A 616 8.76 3.30 14.34
C ALA A 616 9.05 2.03 15.17
N ALA A 617 8.18 1.02 15.09
CA ALA A 617 8.33 -0.25 15.82
C ALA A 617 9.64 -0.97 15.49
N LEU A 618 10.07 -0.98 14.22
CA LEU A 618 11.35 -1.57 13.81
C LEU A 618 12.59 -0.94 14.46
N ASN A 619 12.45 0.24 15.07
CA ASN A 619 13.52 0.91 15.79
C ASN A 619 13.35 0.83 17.32
N GLY A 620 12.33 0.13 17.82
CA GLY A 620 12.04 0.03 19.26
C GLY A 620 11.23 1.22 19.79
N CYS A 621 10.50 1.92 18.92
CA CYS A 621 9.52 2.92 19.33
C CYS A 621 8.18 2.25 19.65
N LEU A 622 7.58 2.61 20.79
CA LEU A 622 6.28 2.08 21.22
C LEU A 622 5.14 2.81 20.50
N ASN A 623 4.01 2.15 20.26
CA ASN A 623 2.88 2.79 19.58
C ASN A 623 1.84 3.30 20.60
N LEU A 624 1.34 4.51 20.38
CA LEU A 624 0.16 5.05 21.06
C LEU A 624 -0.88 5.34 19.97
N SER A 625 -1.83 4.44 19.80
CA SER A 625 -2.69 4.47 18.61
C SER A 625 -4.14 4.11 18.90
N VAL A 626 -5.07 4.69 18.14
CA VAL A 626 -6.44 4.14 17.99
C VAL A 626 -6.34 2.75 17.36
N LEU A 627 -7.22 1.81 17.77
CA LEU A 627 -7.34 0.46 17.19
C LEU A 627 -7.94 0.55 15.79
N ASP A 628 -7.14 0.98 14.83
CA ASP A 628 -7.50 1.13 13.43
C ASP A 628 -6.35 0.64 12.53
N GLY A 629 -6.64 0.36 11.26
CA GLY A 629 -5.66 -0.08 10.28
C GLY A 629 -4.94 -1.39 10.67
N TRP A 630 -3.61 -1.36 10.77
CA TRP A 630 -2.82 -2.53 11.20
C TRP A 630 -2.75 -2.69 12.72
N TRP A 631 -3.04 -1.63 13.47
CA TRP A 631 -2.92 -1.67 14.92
C TRP A 631 -4.05 -2.48 15.54
N ASP A 632 -5.24 -2.46 14.94
CA ASP A 632 -6.40 -3.25 15.35
C ASP A 632 -6.08 -4.76 15.43
N GLU A 633 -5.33 -5.30 14.45
CA GLU A 633 -5.03 -6.74 14.37
C GLU A 633 -3.81 -7.19 15.19
N TRP A 634 -2.83 -6.32 15.47
CA TRP A 634 -1.57 -6.70 16.15
C TRP A 634 -1.32 -5.99 17.48
N PHE A 635 -2.27 -5.20 17.99
CA PHE A 635 -2.13 -4.57 19.29
C PHE A 635 -2.02 -5.61 20.40
N GLU A 636 -0.95 -5.50 21.18
CA GLU A 636 -0.80 -6.14 22.48
C GLU A 636 -0.29 -5.09 23.47
N PRO A 637 -0.65 -5.15 24.77
CA PRO A 637 -0.24 -4.16 25.76
C PRO A 637 1.28 -3.99 25.91
N ASP A 638 2.07 -4.98 25.50
CA ASP A 638 3.53 -4.94 25.57
C ASP A 638 4.16 -4.11 24.42
N PHE A 639 3.41 -3.83 23.36
CA PHE A 639 3.88 -3.02 22.21
C PHE A 639 3.53 -1.54 22.34
N GLY A 640 2.73 -1.17 23.35
CA GLY A 640 2.29 0.20 23.58
C GLY A 640 0.86 0.31 24.11
N TRP A 641 0.11 1.29 23.61
CA TRP A 641 -1.19 1.67 24.17
C TRP A 641 -2.25 1.90 23.09
N ALA A 642 -3.46 1.47 23.40
CA ALA A 642 -4.65 1.73 22.59
C ALA A 642 -5.38 2.98 23.11
N ILE A 643 -5.61 3.96 22.23
CA ILE A 643 -6.54 5.05 22.49
C ILE A 643 -7.95 4.49 22.30
N PRO A 644 -8.80 4.48 23.34
CA PRO A 644 -10.18 4.01 23.23
C PRO A 644 -10.91 4.78 22.13
N THR A 645 -11.66 4.06 21.30
CA THR A 645 -12.57 4.69 20.32
C THR A 645 -13.88 4.98 21.04
N ALA A 646 -14.41 6.19 20.91
CA ALA A 646 -15.74 6.49 21.41
C ALA A 646 -16.78 6.00 20.40
N ASP A 647 -17.39 4.85 20.68
CA ASP A 647 -18.45 4.23 19.89
C ASP A 647 -19.85 4.48 20.51
N GLY A 648 -20.88 4.60 19.66
CA GLY A 648 -22.28 4.75 20.10
C GLY A 648 -23.11 5.72 19.26
N SER A 649 -24.39 5.38 19.06
CA SER A 649 -25.35 6.14 18.23
C SER A 649 -25.71 7.53 18.77
N ALA A 650 -25.33 7.85 20.01
CA ALA A 650 -25.56 9.14 20.68
C ALA A 650 -24.32 10.05 20.72
N THR A 651 -23.20 9.65 20.12
CA THR A 651 -21.94 10.39 20.15
C THR A 651 -21.81 11.23 18.87
N ASP A 652 -21.97 12.56 18.97
CA ASP A 652 -21.63 13.46 17.87
C ASP A 652 -20.10 13.60 17.69
N GLU A 653 -19.67 14.21 16.58
CA GLU A 653 -18.25 14.35 16.23
C GLU A 653 -17.45 15.12 17.31
N ASP A 654 -18.01 16.20 17.85
CA ASP A 654 -17.37 17.04 18.85
C ASP A 654 -17.21 16.30 20.19
N ARG A 655 -18.22 15.54 20.59
CA ARG A 655 -18.20 14.74 21.82
C ARG A 655 -17.23 13.56 21.70
N ARG A 656 -17.20 12.87 20.56
CA ARG A 656 -16.22 11.81 20.28
C ARG A 656 -14.81 12.35 20.43
N ASP A 657 -14.50 13.44 19.72
CA ASP A 657 -13.17 14.02 19.72
C ASP A 657 -12.77 14.53 21.12
N GLN A 658 -13.73 15.04 21.92
CA GLN A 658 -13.46 15.39 23.31
C GLN A 658 -13.13 14.17 24.18
N LEU A 659 -13.88 13.07 24.06
CA LEU A 659 -13.65 11.84 24.82
C LEU A 659 -12.31 11.20 24.46
N GLU A 660 -12.00 11.10 23.17
CA GLU A 660 -10.76 10.50 22.70
C GLU A 660 -9.54 11.39 22.98
N ALA A 661 -9.68 12.72 22.92
CA ALA A 661 -8.63 13.65 23.38
C ALA A 661 -8.38 13.47 24.89
N THR A 662 -9.43 13.34 25.70
CA THR A 662 -9.32 13.14 27.15
C THR A 662 -8.57 11.83 27.45
N ALA A 663 -8.96 10.74 26.79
CA ALA A 663 -8.29 9.45 26.93
C ALA A 663 -6.83 9.49 26.45
N LEU A 664 -6.52 10.25 25.38
CA LEU A 664 -5.15 10.48 24.94
C LEU A 664 -4.31 11.15 26.05
N TYR A 665 -4.81 12.21 26.67
CA TYR A 665 -4.10 12.88 27.77
C TYR A 665 -3.95 11.97 28.99
N ASP A 666 -5.01 11.27 29.41
CA ASP A 666 -4.98 10.32 30.54
C ASP A 666 -3.92 9.23 30.31
N LEU A 667 -3.86 8.67 29.09
CA LEU A 667 -2.83 7.68 28.74
C LEU A 667 -1.42 8.26 28.86
N ILE A 668 -1.18 9.46 28.34
CA ILE A 668 0.16 10.09 28.42
C ILE A 668 0.55 10.37 29.87
N GLU A 669 -0.37 10.92 30.64
CA GLU A 669 -0.18 11.37 32.02
C GLU A 669 0.01 10.20 33.00
N ASP A 670 -0.85 9.19 32.93
CA ASP A 670 -0.95 8.13 33.94
C ASP A 670 -0.21 6.86 33.56
N ARG A 671 0.07 6.65 32.26
CA ARG A 671 0.63 5.39 31.75
C ARG A 671 1.97 5.61 31.04
N VAL A 672 2.01 6.44 30.01
CA VAL A 672 3.20 6.57 29.14
C VAL A 672 4.35 7.27 29.87
N ALA A 673 4.14 8.51 30.35
CA ALA A 673 5.19 9.27 31.00
C ALA A 673 5.68 8.61 32.29
N PRO A 674 4.81 8.12 33.20
CA PRO A 674 5.26 7.41 34.39
C PRO A 674 6.12 6.20 34.06
N ARG A 675 5.76 5.41 33.04
CA ARG A 675 6.52 4.24 32.61
C ARG A 675 7.91 4.59 32.10
N PHE A 676 8.03 5.68 31.35
CA PHE A 676 9.30 6.16 30.84
C PHE A 676 10.22 6.68 31.96
N TYR A 677 9.67 7.35 32.97
CA TYR A 677 10.43 7.97 34.06
C TYR A 677 10.57 7.10 35.32
N ASP A 678 9.99 5.90 35.34
CA ASP A 678 10.09 4.94 36.45
C ASP A 678 11.49 4.32 36.52
N ARG A 679 12.45 5.06 37.06
CA ARG A 679 13.82 4.61 37.30
C ARG A 679 13.83 3.79 38.60
N GLY A 680 13.87 2.46 38.48
CA GLY A 680 14.00 1.56 39.63
C GLY A 680 15.37 1.69 40.33
N ALA A 681 15.67 0.78 41.27
CA ALA A 681 16.92 0.81 42.05
C ALA A 681 18.21 0.77 41.20
N GLY A 682 18.14 0.22 39.98
CA GLY A 682 19.25 0.18 39.01
C GLY A 682 19.38 1.41 38.11
N GLY A 683 18.56 2.45 38.31
CA GLY A 683 18.64 3.69 37.54
C GLY A 683 18.12 3.62 36.09
N LEU A 684 17.46 2.51 35.70
CA LEU A 684 16.87 2.29 34.38
C LEU A 684 15.36 2.01 34.48
N PRO A 685 14.58 2.32 33.42
CA PRO A 685 13.17 1.99 33.35
C PRO A 685 12.97 0.55 32.87
N GLY A 686 13.22 -0.43 33.74
CA GLY A 686 13.26 -1.85 33.34
C GLY A 686 12.03 -2.30 32.55
N ARG A 687 10.85 -1.87 32.98
CA ARG A 687 9.62 -2.22 32.27
C ARG A 687 9.39 -1.48 30.95
N TRP A 688 9.93 -0.28 30.78
CA TRP A 688 9.91 0.39 29.47
C TRP A 688 10.81 -0.36 28.48
N ILE A 689 12.00 -0.76 28.95
CA ILE A 689 12.97 -1.50 28.17
C ILE A 689 12.42 -2.87 27.74
N GLU A 690 11.69 -3.55 28.64
CA GLU A 690 10.97 -4.79 28.32
C GLU A 690 9.97 -4.59 27.17
N MET A 691 9.14 -3.54 27.20
CA MET A 691 8.22 -3.23 26.10
C MET A 691 8.95 -2.95 24.77
N VAL A 692 10.08 -2.23 24.83
CA VAL A 692 10.92 -1.99 23.65
C VAL A 692 11.48 -3.30 23.09
N ARG A 693 11.93 -4.19 23.96
CA ARG A 693 12.44 -5.52 23.60
C ARG A 693 11.36 -6.38 22.94
N GLU A 694 10.17 -6.44 23.54
CA GLU A 694 9.03 -7.17 22.97
C GLU A 694 8.59 -6.60 21.62
N THR A 695 8.60 -5.27 21.48
CA THR A 695 8.31 -4.61 20.20
C THR A 695 9.30 -5.04 19.11
N LEU A 696 10.59 -5.10 19.43
CA LEU A 696 11.62 -5.52 18.47
C LEU A 696 11.53 -7.02 18.17
N ALA A 697 11.37 -7.87 19.19
CA ALA A 697 11.43 -9.32 19.05
C ALA A 697 10.15 -9.92 18.44
N SER A 698 8.98 -9.46 18.89
CA SER A 698 7.69 -10.10 18.61
C SER A 698 6.89 -9.34 17.54
N LEU A 699 6.89 -8.00 17.56
CA LEU A 699 6.19 -7.19 16.56
C LEU A 699 7.03 -6.92 15.31
N GLY A 700 8.34 -6.69 15.47
CA GLY A 700 9.30 -6.46 14.38
C GLY A 700 9.19 -7.44 13.19
N PRO A 701 9.18 -8.77 13.41
CA PRO A 701 9.04 -9.75 12.32
C PRO A 701 7.70 -9.64 11.56
N LYS A 702 6.61 -9.26 12.25
CA LYS A 702 5.29 -9.12 11.64
C LYS A 702 5.28 -7.96 10.64
N VAL A 703 5.90 -6.82 10.96
CA VAL A 703 5.78 -5.58 10.16
C VAL A 703 6.66 -5.53 8.90
N LEU A 704 7.36 -6.61 8.53
CA LEU A 704 8.32 -6.61 7.42
C LEU A 704 7.66 -6.67 6.03
N ALA A 705 8.14 -5.84 5.09
CA ALA A 705 7.70 -5.87 3.70
C ALA A 705 8.13 -7.15 2.96
N GLY A 706 9.23 -7.80 3.34
CA GLY A 706 9.62 -9.12 2.82
C GLY A 706 8.54 -10.18 3.08
N ARG A 707 7.93 -10.15 4.28
CA ARG A 707 6.79 -11.01 4.62
C ARG A 707 5.58 -10.70 3.74
N MET A 708 5.20 -9.42 3.63
CA MET A 708 4.10 -8.97 2.77
C MET A 708 4.28 -9.44 1.31
N VAL A 709 5.46 -9.24 0.71
CA VAL A 709 5.69 -9.62 -0.70
C VAL A 709 5.62 -11.14 -0.89
N ARG A 710 6.08 -11.95 0.05
CA ARG A 710 5.90 -13.42 -0.02
C ARG A 710 4.42 -13.81 0.01
N GLU A 711 3.63 -13.19 0.90
CA GLU A 711 2.19 -13.42 0.92
C GLU A 711 1.53 -13.06 -0.42
N TYR A 712 1.92 -11.95 -1.05
CA TYR A 712 1.46 -11.63 -2.40
C TYR A 712 1.86 -12.71 -3.41
N VAL A 713 3.12 -13.17 -3.39
CA VAL A 713 3.61 -14.22 -4.31
C VAL A 713 2.83 -15.52 -4.13
N GLU A 714 2.67 -15.98 -2.89
CA GLU A 714 2.08 -17.28 -2.56
C GLU A 714 0.55 -17.27 -2.70
N ARG A 715 -0.13 -16.22 -2.20
CA ARG A 715 -1.60 -16.18 -2.10
C ARG A 715 -2.26 -15.58 -3.34
N LEU A 716 -1.57 -14.72 -4.09
CA LEU A 716 -2.17 -13.94 -5.18
C LEU A 716 -1.48 -14.16 -6.52
N TYR A 717 -0.16 -13.95 -6.63
CA TYR A 717 0.54 -13.99 -7.92
C TYR A 717 0.67 -15.40 -8.48
N ALA A 718 1.02 -16.40 -7.66
CA ALA A 718 1.12 -17.78 -8.14
C ALA A 718 -0.24 -18.33 -8.62
N PRO A 719 -1.34 -18.18 -7.86
CA PRO A 719 -2.67 -18.54 -8.37
C PRO A 719 -3.10 -17.77 -9.61
N ALA A 720 -2.78 -16.46 -9.72
CA ALA A 720 -3.07 -15.68 -10.92
C ALA A 720 -2.29 -16.16 -12.15
N ALA A 721 -1.02 -16.52 -11.99
CA ALA A 721 -0.21 -17.08 -13.06
C ALA A 721 -0.77 -18.44 -13.55
N LEU A 722 -1.20 -19.29 -12.62
CA LEU A 722 -1.85 -20.57 -12.96
C LEU A 722 -3.15 -20.34 -13.72
N ALA A 723 -4.04 -19.47 -13.23
CA ALA A 723 -5.29 -19.13 -13.90
C ALA A 723 -5.03 -18.54 -15.30
N HIS A 724 -4.05 -17.65 -15.44
CA HIS A 724 -3.68 -17.08 -16.74
C HIS A 724 -3.25 -18.16 -17.75
N ARG A 725 -2.44 -19.14 -17.31
CA ARG A 725 -1.97 -20.24 -18.17
C ARG A 725 -3.11 -21.21 -18.57
N GLU A 726 -4.11 -21.39 -17.70
CA GLU A 726 -5.29 -22.20 -18.02
C GLU A 726 -6.26 -21.51 -19.00
N LEU A 727 -6.28 -20.17 -19.03
CA LEU A 727 -7.18 -19.37 -19.87
C LEU A 727 -6.60 -19.10 -21.27
N ALA A 728 -6.35 -20.19 -22.00
CA ALA A 728 -6.06 -20.15 -23.44
C ALA A 728 -7.29 -19.63 -24.22
N PRO A 729 -7.12 -19.14 -25.47
CA PRO A 729 -8.21 -18.48 -26.22
C PRO A 729 -9.52 -19.27 -26.32
N ASP A 730 -9.45 -20.57 -26.59
CA ASP A 730 -10.65 -21.41 -26.70
C ASP A 730 -11.33 -21.63 -25.34
N THR A 731 -10.54 -21.89 -24.30
CA THR A 731 -11.04 -22.01 -22.92
C THR A 731 -11.65 -20.70 -22.42
N ALA A 732 -11.10 -19.55 -22.82
CA ALA A 732 -11.67 -18.24 -22.52
C ALA A 732 -13.02 -18.03 -23.22
N ARG A 733 -13.17 -18.47 -24.48
CA ARG A 733 -14.48 -18.46 -25.18
C ARG A 733 -15.50 -19.37 -24.51
N GLU A 734 -15.08 -20.57 -24.10
CA GLU A 734 -15.94 -21.51 -23.38
C GLU A 734 -16.43 -20.90 -22.06
N LEU A 735 -15.53 -20.31 -21.27
CA LEU A 735 -15.88 -19.67 -20.01
C LEU A 735 -16.81 -18.46 -20.22
N ALA A 736 -16.53 -17.62 -21.21
CA ALA A 736 -17.37 -16.46 -21.53
C ALA A 736 -18.77 -16.89 -21.97
N ALA A 737 -18.88 -17.90 -22.84
CA ALA A 737 -20.16 -18.47 -23.28
C ALA A 737 -20.92 -19.11 -22.10
N TRP A 738 -20.21 -19.81 -21.21
CA TRP A 738 -20.78 -20.36 -19.99
C TRP A 738 -21.33 -19.27 -19.07
N LYS A 739 -20.55 -18.21 -18.78
CA LYS A 739 -20.97 -17.07 -17.94
C LYS A 739 -22.20 -16.36 -18.55
N ALA A 740 -22.24 -16.19 -19.86
CA ALA A 740 -23.38 -15.59 -20.56
C ALA A 740 -24.65 -16.45 -20.43
N ARG A 741 -24.53 -17.77 -20.63
CA ARG A 741 -25.64 -18.72 -20.46
C ARG A 741 -26.17 -18.72 -19.03
N VAL A 742 -25.28 -18.77 -18.04
CA VAL A 742 -25.63 -18.74 -16.61
C VAL A 742 -26.36 -17.45 -16.25
N ARG A 743 -25.84 -16.28 -16.63
CA ARG A 743 -26.49 -14.98 -16.36
C ARG A 743 -27.89 -14.89 -17.00
N ALA A 744 -28.06 -15.40 -18.22
CA ALA A 744 -29.34 -15.38 -18.91
C ALA A 744 -30.38 -16.31 -18.26
N ALA A 745 -29.97 -17.47 -17.75
CA ALA A 745 -30.83 -18.44 -17.08
C ALA A 745 -31.12 -18.09 -15.60
N TRP A 746 -30.24 -17.32 -14.95
CA TRP A 746 -30.29 -17.08 -13.50
C TRP A 746 -31.62 -16.59 -12.94
N PRO A 747 -32.39 -15.70 -13.62
CA PRO A 747 -33.71 -15.29 -13.13
C PRO A 747 -34.72 -16.42 -12.93
N GLN A 748 -34.47 -17.60 -13.49
CA GLN A 748 -35.31 -18.80 -13.36
C GLN A 748 -34.74 -19.81 -12.34
N VAL A 749 -33.59 -19.53 -11.73
CA VAL A 749 -33.00 -20.38 -10.69
C VAL A 749 -33.68 -20.06 -9.36
N ALA A 750 -34.23 -21.08 -8.71
CA ALA A 750 -34.98 -20.92 -7.46
C ALA A 750 -34.81 -22.12 -6.53
N VAL A 751 -34.84 -21.85 -5.22
CA VAL A 751 -35.01 -22.89 -4.19
C VAL A 751 -36.50 -23.03 -3.90
N ASP A 752 -37.10 -24.12 -4.37
CA ASP A 752 -38.56 -24.32 -4.31
C ASP A 752 -38.99 -24.94 -2.99
N HIS A 753 -38.20 -25.89 -2.46
CA HIS A 753 -38.55 -26.61 -1.24
C HIS A 753 -37.31 -27.11 -0.50
N VAL A 754 -37.32 -26.96 0.82
CA VAL A 754 -36.28 -27.47 1.71
C VAL A 754 -36.93 -28.34 2.77
N GLU A 755 -36.48 -29.59 2.88
CA GLU A 755 -36.96 -30.57 3.85
C GLU A 755 -35.77 -31.07 4.68
N ALA A 756 -35.90 -31.05 6.01
CA ALA A 756 -34.95 -31.68 6.92
C ALA A 756 -35.55 -32.96 7.49
N VAL A 757 -34.90 -34.09 7.22
CA VAL A 757 -35.27 -35.39 7.76
C VAL A 757 -34.29 -35.71 8.89
N ALA A 758 -34.77 -35.60 10.14
CA ALA A 758 -34.01 -36.01 11.32
C ALA A 758 -34.29 -37.48 11.65
N ALA A 759 -33.24 -38.30 11.82
CA ALA A 759 -33.39 -39.68 12.27
C ALA A 759 -33.82 -39.79 13.74
N THR A 760 -33.63 -38.73 14.55
CA THR A 760 -33.80 -38.75 16.03
C THR A 760 -34.33 -37.43 16.63
N ALA A 761 -35.13 -36.64 15.92
CA ALA A 761 -35.78 -35.48 16.54
C ALA A 761 -36.94 -35.92 17.43
N VAL A 762 -36.75 -35.92 18.76
CA VAL A 762 -37.83 -36.11 19.73
C VAL A 762 -38.31 -34.72 20.16
N ASN A 763 -39.57 -34.39 19.88
CA ASN A 763 -40.23 -33.12 20.26
C ASN A 763 -39.54 -31.83 19.75
N GLY A 764 -38.95 -31.85 18.55
CA GLY A 764 -38.35 -30.65 17.94
C GLY A 764 -36.99 -30.25 18.50
N HIS A 765 -36.38 -31.08 19.36
CA HIS A 765 -35.02 -30.89 19.85
C HIS A 765 -34.07 -31.87 19.14
N ALA A 766 -32.99 -31.35 18.56
CA ALA A 766 -31.91 -32.13 17.98
C ALA A 766 -30.72 -32.20 18.96
N GLU A 767 -30.09 -33.37 19.05
CA GLU A 767 -28.95 -33.58 19.96
C GLU A 767 -27.63 -33.14 19.32
N LEU A 768 -26.73 -32.59 20.14
CA LEU A 768 -25.36 -32.28 19.73
C LEU A 768 -24.68 -33.54 19.18
N GLY A 769 -24.11 -33.45 17.97
CA GLY A 769 -23.49 -34.58 17.26
C GLY A 769 -24.43 -35.37 16.36
N SER A 770 -25.74 -35.06 16.35
CA SER A 770 -26.67 -35.62 15.37
C SER A 770 -26.47 -34.99 13.98
N THR A 771 -26.95 -35.68 12.94
CA THR A 771 -26.88 -35.21 11.55
C THR A 771 -28.29 -35.10 10.99
N LEU A 772 -28.64 -33.93 10.44
CA LEU A 772 -29.86 -33.72 9.69
C LEU A 772 -29.61 -34.11 8.23
N ALA A 773 -30.46 -34.94 7.64
CA ALA A 773 -30.44 -35.16 6.20
C ALA A 773 -31.26 -34.04 5.54
N LEU A 774 -30.59 -33.15 4.82
CA LEU A 774 -31.26 -32.09 4.07
C LEU A 774 -31.60 -32.60 2.68
N ARG A 775 -32.83 -32.31 2.25
CA ARG A 775 -33.34 -32.56 0.91
C ARG A 775 -33.89 -31.26 0.34
N VAL A 776 -33.35 -30.84 -0.79
CA VAL A 776 -33.67 -29.57 -1.44
C VAL A 776 -34.19 -29.83 -2.82
N ARG A 777 -35.32 -29.22 -3.19
CA ARG A 777 -35.78 -29.15 -4.59
C ARG A 777 -35.46 -27.77 -5.14
N ALA A 778 -34.71 -27.72 -6.23
CA ALA A 778 -34.30 -26.49 -6.88
C ALA A 778 -34.65 -26.51 -8.38
N GLY A 779 -35.24 -25.42 -8.85
CA GLY A 779 -35.36 -25.11 -10.27
C GLY A 779 -34.06 -24.51 -10.78
N LEU A 780 -33.51 -25.03 -11.88
CA LEU A 780 -32.22 -24.58 -12.43
C LEU A 780 -32.36 -23.74 -13.70
N GLY A 781 -33.57 -23.41 -14.16
CA GLY A 781 -33.76 -22.53 -15.32
C GLY A 781 -33.15 -23.02 -16.64
N GLY A 782 -33.00 -24.35 -16.80
CA GLY A 782 -32.32 -24.96 -17.94
C GLY A 782 -30.81 -25.18 -17.78
N LEU A 783 -30.22 -24.75 -16.66
CA LEU A 783 -28.86 -25.11 -16.27
C LEU A 783 -28.78 -26.56 -15.78
N GLN A 784 -27.57 -27.13 -15.86
CA GLN A 784 -27.28 -28.48 -15.37
C GLN A 784 -26.73 -28.45 -13.94
N PRO A 785 -26.77 -29.57 -13.20
CA PRO A 785 -26.15 -29.65 -11.88
C PRO A 785 -24.67 -29.30 -11.86
N ASP A 786 -23.93 -29.52 -12.95
CA ASP A 786 -22.51 -29.17 -13.06
C ASP A 786 -22.28 -27.65 -13.27
N ASP A 787 -23.32 -26.88 -13.60
CA ASP A 787 -23.24 -25.42 -13.74
C ASP A 787 -23.47 -24.69 -12.39
N VAL A 788 -23.88 -25.40 -11.33
CA VAL A 788 -24.26 -24.81 -10.05
C VAL A 788 -23.74 -25.61 -8.85
N GLU A 789 -23.60 -24.95 -7.71
CA GLU A 789 -23.44 -25.62 -6.42
C GLU A 789 -24.59 -25.23 -5.50
N VAL A 790 -25.30 -26.25 -5.01
CA VAL A 790 -26.34 -26.06 -3.99
C VAL A 790 -25.70 -26.26 -2.63
N GLN A 791 -25.76 -25.24 -1.78
CA GLN A 791 -25.15 -25.24 -0.46
C GLN A 791 -26.21 -25.12 0.63
N ALA A 792 -26.08 -25.89 1.69
CA ALA A 792 -26.69 -25.56 2.98
C ALA A 792 -25.75 -24.63 3.76
N VAL A 793 -26.28 -23.54 4.28
CA VAL A 793 -25.55 -22.55 5.08
C VAL A 793 -26.12 -22.61 6.49
N ALA A 794 -25.33 -23.04 7.47
CA ALA A 794 -25.81 -23.30 8.82
C ALA A 794 -24.93 -22.63 9.89
N GLY A 795 -25.54 -22.10 10.94
CA GLY A 795 -24.84 -21.30 11.95
C GLY A 795 -25.70 -21.04 13.18
N ARG A 796 -25.15 -20.22 14.10
CA ARG A 796 -25.92 -19.74 15.25
C ARG A 796 -26.94 -18.72 14.79
N VAL A 797 -28.11 -18.73 15.42
CA VAL A 797 -29.14 -17.72 15.17
C VAL A 797 -29.02 -16.67 16.27
N ASP A 798 -28.84 -15.41 15.88
CA ASP A 798 -28.84 -14.29 16.81
C ASP A 798 -30.27 -13.78 17.10
N ALA A 799 -30.40 -12.71 17.89
CA ALA A 799 -31.70 -12.15 18.25
C ALA A 799 -32.45 -11.48 17.09
N ALA A 800 -31.80 -11.30 15.94
CA ALA A 800 -32.38 -10.75 14.72
C ALA A 800 -32.63 -11.84 13.66
N ASP A 801 -32.66 -13.11 14.07
CA ASP A 801 -32.79 -14.29 13.20
C ASP A 801 -31.73 -14.39 12.10
N THR A 802 -30.55 -13.77 12.31
CA THR A 802 -29.43 -13.81 11.37
C THR A 802 -28.47 -14.94 11.72
N LEU A 803 -27.93 -15.61 10.69
CA LEU A 803 -26.95 -16.67 10.85
C LEU A 803 -25.56 -16.08 11.13
N ALA A 804 -25.10 -16.24 12.37
CA ALA A 804 -23.74 -15.93 12.79
C ALA A 804 -22.84 -17.18 12.72
N GLU A 805 -21.55 -16.95 12.42
CA GLU A 805 -20.53 -18.01 12.30
C GLU A 805 -20.95 -19.15 11.34
N ALA A 806 -21.53 -18.76 10.21
CA ALA A 806 -22.09 -19.69 9.25
C ALA A 806 -21.02 -20.61 8.64
N ARG A 807 -21.39 -21.87 8.42
CA ARG A 807 -20.62 -22.87 7.68
C ARG A 807 -21.42 -23.35 6.48
N THR A 808 -20.73 -23.63 5.39
CA THR A 808 -21.34 -24.10 4.15
C THR A 808 -21.10 -25.60 3.96
N VAL A 809 -22.12 -26.31 3.50
CA VAL A 809 -22.05 -27.73 3.13
C VAL A 809 -22.64 -27.89 1.73
N ALA A 810 -21.84 -28.40 0.79
CA ALA A 810 -22.31 -28.68 -0.56
C ALA A 810 -23.25 -29.90 -0.56
N LEU A 811 -24.45 -29.73 -1.10
CA LEU A 811 -25.44 -30.78 -1.33
C LEU A 811 -25.20 -31.41 -2.71
N LYS A 812 -25.51 -32.71 -2.86
CA LYS A 812 -25.28 -33.45 -4.11
C LYS A 812 -26.58 -33.79 -4.82
N PRO A 813 -26.63 -33.74 -6.16
CA PRO A 813 -27.84 -34.10 -6.90
C PRO A 813 -28.20 -35.57 -6.66
N ALA A 814 -29.46 -35.81 -6.28
CA ALA A 814 -30.04 -37.10 -5.98
C ALA A 814 -31.01 -37.53 -7.10
N GLY A 815 -30.44 -38.07 -8.19
CA GLY A 815 -31.19 -38.52 -9.37
C GLY A 815 -31.29 -37.48 -10.48
N GLY A 816 -32.19 -37.73 -11.45
CA GLY A 816 -32.46 -36.81 -12.57
C GLY A 816 -33.54 -35.77 -12.24
N PRO A 817 -33.86 -34.86 -13.16
CA PRO A 817 -34.90 -33.87 -12.96
C PRO A 817 -36.28 -34.54 -12.85
N ASP A 818 -37.17 -33.95 -12.05
CA ASP A 818 -38.56 -34.38 -11.95
C ASP A 818 -39.37 -33.98 -13.20
N LEU A 819 -40.67 -34.32 -13.22
CA LEU A 819 -41.57 -34.02 -14.35
C LEU A 819 -41.76 -32.52 -14.61
N GLU A 820 -41.44 -31.67 -13.64
CA GLU A 820 -41.49 -30.21 -13.74
C GLU A 820 -40.09 -29.61 -14.03
N GLY A 821 -39.07 -30.45 -14.23
CA GLY A 821 -37.71 -30.04 -14.55
C GLY A 821 -36.87 -29.63 -13.33
N ARG A 822 -37.34 -29.87 -12.10
CA ARG A 822 -36.64 -29.53 -10.86
C ARG A 822 -35.68 -30.64 -10.45
N TRP A 823 -34.57 -30.26 -9.83
CA TRP A 823 -33.56 -31.19 -9.34
C TRP A 823 -33.65 -31.35 -7.84
N VAL A 824 -33.44 -32.58 -7.36
CA VAL A 824 -33.36 -32.89 -5.93
C VAL A 824 -31.89 -32.91 -5.53
N TYR A 825 -31.53 -32.22 -4.46
CA TYR A 825 -30.20 -32.21 -3.86
C TYR A 825 -30.27 -32.72 -2.42
N GLU A 826 -29.32 -33.56 -2.03
CA GLU A 826 -29.28 -34.20 -0.72
C GLU A 826 -27.89 -34.08 -0.09
N GLY A 827 -27.83 -33.93 1.23
CA GLY A 827 -26.57 -33.90 1.96
C GLY A 827 -26.75 -33.88 3.48
N PRO A 828 -25.73 -34.35 4.23
CA PRO A 828 -25.76 -34.33 5.68
C PRO A 828 -25.39 -32.95 6.23
N LEU A 829 -26.17 -32.43 7.17
CA LEU A 829 -25.81 -31.27 8.00
C LEU A 829 -25.52 -31.74 9.43
N ALA A 830 -24.24 -31.72 9.82
CA ALA A 830 -23.83 -32.09 11.17
C ALA A 830 -24.12 -30.95 12.17
N LEU A 831 -24.79 -31.27 13.27
CA LEU A 831 -25.08 -30.34 14.35
C LEU A 831 -23.96 -30.39 15.39
N ASP A 832 -22.96 -29.51 15.25
CA ASP A 832 -21.74 -29.55 16.04
C ASP A 832 -21.72 -28.56 17.22
N ARG A 833 -22.83 -27.86 17.48
CA ARG A 833 -22.92 -26.78 18.47
C ARG A 833 -24.24 -26.81 19.25
N THR A 834 -24.21 -26.25 20.47
CA THR A 834 -25.39 -26.05 21.33
C THR A 834 -25.90 -24.60 21.25
N GLY A 835 -27.20 -24.42 21.49
CA GLY A 835 -27.92 -23.14 21.42
C GLY A 835 -28.84 -23.02 20.19
N PRO A 836 -29.49 -21.86 19.97
CA PRO A 836 -30.24 -21.58 18.75
C PRO A 836 -29.37 -21.79 17.52
N TYR A 837 -29.78 -22.70 16.65
CA TYR A 837 -29.04 -23.11 15.47
C TYR A 837 -29.99 -23.16 14.29
N GLY A 838 -29.59 -22.56 13.19
CA GLY A 838 -30.42 -22.38 12.00
C GLY A 838 -29.65 -22.76 10.76
N TYR A 839 -30.37 -22.99 9.68
CA TYR A 839 -29.79 -23.18 8.37
C TYR A 839 -30.67 -22.54 7.30
N THR A 840 -30.04 -22.14 6.20
CA THR A 840 -30.68 -21.79 4.95
C THR A 840 -30.03 -22.58 3.82
N VAL A 841 -30.57 -22.46 2.61
CA VAL A 841 -30.03 -23.10 1.41
C VAL A 841 -29.84 -22.05 0.34
N ARG A 842 -28.76 -22.14 -0.42
CA ARG A 842 -28.51 -21.27 -1.56
C ARG A 842 -28.01 -22.03 -2.77
N VAL A 843 -28.22 -21.45 -3.94
CA VAL A 843 -27.63 -21.91 -5.21
C VAL A 843 -26.64 -20.87 -5.70
N LEU A 844 -25.44 -21.31 -6.05
CA LEU A 844 -24.35 -20.50 -6.59
C LEU A 844 -23.90 -21.04 -7.96
N PRO A 845 -23.39 -20.20 -8.88
CA PRO A 845 -22.74 -20.70 -10.08
C PRO A 845 -21.49 -21.50 -9.72
N ALA A 846 -21.26 -22.63 -10.40
CA ALA A 846 -20.08 -23.46 -10.19
C ALA A 846 -19.39 -23.75 -11.52
N HIS A 847 -18.09 -23.42 -11.58
CA HIS A 847 -17.25 -23.79 -12.71
C HIS A 847 -15.79 -23.85 -12.26
N ARG A 848 -15.02 -24.83 -12.76
CA ARG A 848 -13.63 -25.09 -12.34
C ARG A 848 -12.66 -23.92 -12.50
N LEU A 849 -13.00 -22.95 -13.35
CA LEU A 849 -12.19 -21.77 -13.66
C LEU A 849 -12.58 -20.52 -12.87
N LEU A 850 -13.62 -20.58 -12.04
CA LEU A 850 -13.94 -19.50 -11.11
C LEU A 850 -12.97 -19.56 -9.93
N ALA A 851 -12.52 -18.38 -9.47
CA ALA A 851 -11.68 -18.30 -8.28
C ALA A 851 -12.49 -18.48 -6.99
N ASP A 852 -13.77 -18.09 -7.01
CA ASP A 852 -14.67 -18.17 -5.88
C ASP A 852 -16.14 -18.27 -6.34
N GLY A 853 -17.02 -18.79 -5.48
CA GLY A 853 -18.46 -18.93 -5.75
C GLY A 853 -19.19 -17.60 -5.92
N ALA A 854 -18.66 -16.51 -5.35
CA ALA A 854 -19.19 -15.16 -5.53
C ALA A 854 -18.69 -14.46 -6.81
N ASP A 855 -17.80 -15.05 -7.64
CA ASP A 855 -17.16 -14.35 -8.79
C ASP A 855 -18.19 -13.73 -9.76
N LEU A 856 -19.37 -14.35 -9.93
CA LEU A 856 -20.41 -13.82 -10.82
C LEU A 856 -21.38 -12.83 -10.15
N GLY A 857 -21.37 -12.68 -8.82
CA GLY A 857 -22.35 -11.88 -8.09
C GLY A 857 -23.77 -12.40 -8.20
N LEU A 858 -23.93 -13.72 -8.36
CA LEU A 858 -25.22 -14.39 -8.55
C LEU A 858 -25.46 -15.40 -7.42
N VAL A 859 -26.58 -15.26 -6.73
CA VAL A 859 -27.05 -16.19 -5.70
C VAL A 859 -28.57 -16.32 -5.78
N ALA A 860 -29.09 -17.52 -5.58
CA ALA A 860 -30.51 -17.76 -5.39
C ALA A 860 -30.76 -18.27 -3.97
N LEU A 861 -31.65 -17.59 -3.24
CA LEU A 861 -32.06 -17.92 -1.88
C LEU A 861 -33.53 -18.40 -1.87
N PRO A 862 -34.00 -19.05 -0.79
CA PRO A 862 -35.39 -19.47 -0.67
C PRO A 862 -36.29 -18.24 -0.54
N THR A 863 -37.45 -18.23 -1.20
CA THR A 863 -38.45 -17.15 -1.04
C THR A 863 -39.19 -17.24 0.29
N GLU A 864 -39.62 -16.11 0.88
CA GLU A 864 -40.34 -16.09 2.18
C GLU A 864 -41.56 -17.04 2.22
N ALA A 865 -42.26 -17.24 1.10
CA ALA A 865 -43.40 -18.16 0.99
C ALA A 865 -43.02 -19.65 1.10
N THR A 866 -41.75 -20.01 0.90
CA THR A 866 -41.25 -21.39 1.03
C THR A 866 -40.85 -21.76 2.46
N GLY A 867 -40.73 -20.77 3.35
CA GLY A 867 -40.40 -20.95 4.77
C GLY A 867 -41.56 -21.46 5.64
N GLU A 868 -42.82 -21.24 5.23
CA GLU A 868 -43.99 -21.71 5.99
C GLU A 868 -44.16 -23.25 5.98
N GLY A 869 -43.48 -23.95 5.06
CA GLY A 869 -43.46 -25.41 4.98
C GLY A 869 -42.39 -26.09 5.84
N ALA A 870 -41.43 -25.33 6.37
CA ALA A 870 -40.45 -25.83 7.31
C ALA A 870 -41.09 -25.85 8.71
N GLY A 871 -41.38 -27.06 9.22
CA GLY A 871 -41.90 -27.23 10.56
C GLY A 871 -41.04 -26.48 11.59
N VAL A 872 -41.71 -25.62 12.35
CA VAL A 872 -41.26 -24.77 13.48
C VAL A 872 -40.79 -23.36 13.09
N LEU A 873 -41.77 -22.50 12.79
CA LEU A 873 -41.77 -21.09 13.17
C LEU A 873 -42.49 -20.96 14.52
N MET A 874 -41.76 -20.71 15.61
CA MET A 874 -42.33 -19.99 16.75
C MET A 874 -41.78 -18.57 16.71
N ARG A 875 -42.70 -17.62 16.58
CA ARG A 875 -42.50 -16.17 16.65
C ARG A 875 -41.74 -15.72 17.89
#